data_AF-A0A7Z9I6E0-F1
#
_entry.id   AF-A0A7Z9I6E0-F1
#
_cell.length_a   1.000
_cell.length_b   1.000
_cell.length_c   1.000
_cell.angle_alpha   90.00
_cell.angle_beta   90.00
_cell.angle_gamma   90.00
#
_symmetry.space_group_name_H-M   'P 1'
#
loop_
_entity.id
_entity.type
_entity.pdbx_description
1 polymer ?
#
loop_
_entity_poly.entity_id
_entity_poly.type
_entity_poly.pdbx_seq_one_letter_code
_entity_poly.pdbx_strand_id
1 'polypeptide(L)'
;MILLRIAIFPVISCALLSFGIFQSTSGNVFAQSLLSDSTWLEQNSEVTNKTESAGKTEVSGIAEISEESEDSGQNTPHLPADLFSTPTTLSEPVQTRIESSAQNYPVSPSISKKPALPLINEEEGNTIFSGSFLSRLFPWFSDEEQTESVNPATEKEASETLPEWADVEFSGVYMLVAEIERLLILNPEEARERYLEIENQLEIEERTRLKVQLLYYLNEWNSAEQLAEAFLNERPNSPLSSLMFYYLNKSLLSQNKALNQNLIMLEGALKSLEPKLRSDLLRILSDEALLQGDLFTAVNYRLDELNDPETANMADLEKLLSLLKEVQSREELQIISANYPNIAWLREQISSMELELLVKQERYREALELVDRRLDFARESGDAEEVELLEQMQNNFTTALNVSPRRIGVILPLSSSSAKVAGLAQETLNGLWLALRAHEKSILTDNQTDNATLLTNELSANSQIADNVTVETMPKKPAGPWELVVRDSHLNPEKTKSAIRELVEKERVIAVIGPLARKTSEAAAEEAEKLRVPLISLSLTAGIPELGDYIFRNNQSWNQEVLELLEYAVSELQACRFLILYAKTREGRQKMRLFWDAALRKGCEVVAVEGYKDEGQKSLVNEFDTFTGKNQRMTTKDKSILKDLKEKEDPIHNFDAVFVAVGSGGVKNLRLIFPYSAVYKMEKTIFLGDSGWNDSALPFAPGLRGVKKPVFVDSFFPQSNTPAMKKLLRLHERMLYRHQNYIGPTHYTAYAYDTLMILMKLLEDKSNQTHRDLRYALANMQTYAGVTGNLRFDERGEVQREMQLLTLRRGKIQLLKH
;
A
#
# COMPACT_ATOMS: atom_id res chain seq x y z
N MET A 1 41.04 -53.74 -50.21
CA MET A 1 40.09 -54.66 -50.89
C MET A 1 38.74 -53.92 -50.90
N ILE A 2 38.07 -53.58 -52.02
CA ILE A 2 37.69 -54.36 -53.23
C ILE A 2 36.60 -55.38 -52.86
N LEU A 3 35.37 -55.45 -53.42
CA LEU A 3 34.64 -54.72 -54.50
C LEU A 3 33.52 -53.80 -53.91
N LEU A 4 32.73 -52.92 -54.58
CA LEU A 4 32.47 -52.49 -55.98
C LEU A 4 31.25 -53.09 -56.75
N ARG A 5 30.46 -52.22 -57.44
CA ARG A 5 29.32 -52.42 -58.41
C ARG A 5 27.87 -52.46 -57.83
N ILE A 6 26.79 -52.13 -58.56
CA ILE A 6 26.38 -51.04 -59.53
C ILE A 6 24.93 -51.35 -60.02
N ALA A 7 24.01 -50.37 -60.04
CA ALA A 7 22.79 -50.26 -60.90
C ALA A 7 21.82 -49.16 -60.36
N ILE A 8 20.75 -48.74 -61.07
CA ILE A 8 20.68 -47.76 -62.19
C ILE A 8 19.19 -47.30 -62.35
N PHE A 9 18.95 -46.09 -62.88
CA PHE A 9 17.62 -45.46 -63.11
C PHE A 9 16.81 -46.05 -64.30
N PRO A 10 15.46 -45.92 -64.35
CA PRO A 10 14.73 -44.74 -64.89
C PRO A 10 13.52 -44.30 -64.00
N VAL A 11 12.85 -43.15 -64.09
CA VAL A 11 12.68 -42.03 -65.06
C VAL A 11 11.86 -42.34 -66.34
N ILE A 12 10.54 -42.15 -66.27
CA ILE A 12 9.71 -41.36 -67.22
C ILE A 12 8.24 -41.41 -66.76
N SER A 13 7.67 -40.24 -66.42
CA SER A 13 6.34 -39.82 -66.88
C SER A 13 6.17 -38.34 -66.53
N CYS A 14 6.32 -37.47 -67.51
CA CYS A 14 6.21 -36.01 -67.35
C CYS A 14 5.53 -35.42 -68.57
N ALA A 15 4.19 -35.51 -68.60
CA ALA A 15 3.31 -34.90 -69.59
C ALA A 15 1.90 -34.77 -68.98
N LEU A 16 1.15 -33.75 -69.43
CA LEU A 16 -0.12 -33.28 -68.86
C LEU A 16 0.03 -32.64 -67.46
N LEU A 17 -0.35 -31.39 -67.21
CA LEU A 17 -0.83 -30.33 -68.10
C LEU A 17 -0.31 -28.97 -67.58
N SER A 18 0.19 -28.11 -68.46
CA SER A 18 0.66 -26.77 -68.13
C SER A 18 -0.02 -25.70 -69.01
N PHE A 19 -1.24 -25.30 -68.64
CA PHE A 19 -1.94 -24.11 -69.16
C PHE A 19 -3.08 -23.76 -68.19
N GLY A 20 -3.14 -22.53 -67.65
CA GLY A 20 -4.13 -22.18 -66.62
C GLY A 20 -3.86 -20.85 -65.91
N ILE A 21 -4.18 -19.76 -66.61
CA ILE A 21 -4.06 -18.33 -66.26
C ILE A 21 -4.48 -17.95 -64.80
N PHE A 22 -3.82 -16.91 -64.27
CA PHE A 22 -4.26 -16.01 -63.17
C PHE A 22 -5.74 -16.11 -62.74
N GLN A 23 -5.97 -16.38 -61.45
CA GLN A 23 -6.86 -15.56 -60.63
C GLN A 23 -6.32 -15.44 -59.19
N SER A 24 -6.56 -14.29 -58.56
CA SER A 24 -6.21 -14.02 -57.17
C SER A 24 -7.39 -14.33 -56.25
N THR A 25 -7.25 -15.31 -55.35
CA THR A 25 -8.20 -15.54 -54.25
C THR A 25 -7.57 -15.14 -52.92
N SER A 26 -7.99 -14.00 -52.39
CA SER A 26 -7.58 -13.49 -51.07
C SER A 26 -8.28 -14.26 -49.94
N GLY A 27 -7.83 -15.49 -49.70
CA GLY A 27 -8.32 -16.33 -48.61
C GLY A 27 -7.78 -15.90 -47.25
N ASN A 28 -8.53 -15.07 -46.51
CA ASN A 28 -8.30 -14.85 -45.09
C ASN A 28 -8.61 -16.14 -44.32
N VAL A 29 -7.59 -16.95 -44.04
CA VAL A 29 -7.71 -18.10 -43.13
C VAL A 29 -7.74 -17.57 -41.70
N PHE A 30 -8.93 -17.55 -41.10
CA PHE A 30 -9.12 -17.17 -39.70
C PHE A 30 -8.47 -18.21 -38.77
N ALA A 31 -7.76 -17.74 -37.75
CA ALA A 31 -7.38 -18.58 -36.63
C ALA A 31 -8.61 -18.78 -35.71
N GLN A 32 -9.16 -19.98 -35.68
CA GLN A 32 -10.25 -20.33 -34.76
C GLN A 32 -9.70 -20.67 -33.37
N SER A 33 -10.46 -20.31 -32.33
CA SER A 33 -10.13 -20.53 -30.92
C SER A 33 -10.79 -21.80 -30.40
N LEU A 34 -10.13 -22.49 -29.46
CA LEU A 34 -10.73 -23.58 -28.68
C LEU A 34 -11.96 -23.12 -27.87
N LEU A 35 -12.10 -21.83 -27.60
CA LEU A 35 -13.29 -21.23 -26.96
C LEU A 35 -14.40 -20.85 -27.97
N SER A 36 -14.22 -21.16 -29.26
CA SER A 36 -15.20 -20.90 -30.33
C SER A 36 -15.71 -22.18 -31.03
N ASP A 37 -15.35 -23.35 -30.52
CA ASP A 37 -15.81 -24.65 -31.03
C ASP A 37 -16.90 -25.22 -30.10
N SER A 38 -18.16 -25.13 -30.53
CA SER A 38 -19.31 -25.63 -29.76
C SER A 38 -19.25 -27.15 -29.55
N THR A 39 -18.69 -27.89 -30.50
CA THR A 39 -18.62 -29.36 -30.44
C THR A 39 -17.67 -29.85 -29.34
N TRP A 40 -16.64 -29.06 -29.04
CA TRP A 40 -15.70 -29.34 -27.95
C TRP A 40 -16.30 -29.02 -26.57
N LEU A 41 -17.14 -27.99 -26.47
CA LEU A 41 -17.82 -27.62 -25.23
C LEU A 41 -18.89 -28.66 -24.82
N GLU A 42 -19.67 -29.15 -25.77
CA GLU A 42 -20.70 -30.17 -25.54
C GLU A 42 -20.11 -31.52 -25.07
N GLN A 43 -18.93 -31.91 -25.56
CA GLN A 43 -18.28 -33.17 -25.16
C GLN A 43 -17.63 -33.16 -23.77
N ASN A 44 -17.56 -32.01 -23.09
CA ASN A 44 -16.86 -31.88 -21.80
C ASN A 44 -17.76 -31.40 -20.63
N SER A 45 -19.07 -31.24 -20.85
CA SER A 45 -20.02 -30.79 -19.81
C SER A 45 -20.61 -31.95 -18.96
N GLU A 46 -20.67 -33.17 -19.48
CA GLU A 46 -21.31 -34.33 -18.81
C GLU A 46 -20.46 -35.03 -17.73
N VAL A 47 -19.74 -34.30 -16.87
CA VAL A 47 -19.05 -34.88 -15.69
C VAL A 47 -19.38 -34.15 -14.37
N THR A 48 -20.40 -33.29 -14.36
CA THR A 48 -20.90 -32.64 -13.13
C THR A 48 -22.43 -32.56 -13.09
N ASN A 49 -23.11 -33.70 -12.91
CA ASN A 49 -24.50 -33.79 -12.38
C ASN A 49 -24.91 -35.26 -12.15
N LYS A 50 -24.51 -35.88 -11.04
CA LYS A 50 -24.98 -37.23 -10.65
C LYS A 50 -24.95 -37.56 -9.15
N THR A 51 -25.50 -36.66 -8.33
CA THR A 51 -26.00 -36.97 -6.97
C THR A 51 -27.13 -36.00 -6.64
N GLU A 52 -28.22 -36.54 -6.09
CA GLU A 52 -29.46 -35.82 -5.72
C GLU A 52 -30.23 -35.24 -6.94
N SER A 53 -31.56 -35.22 -6.99
CA SER A 53 -32.58 -35.62 -5.99
C SER A 53 -33.55 -36.68 -6.56
N ALA A 54 -34.17 -37.47 -5.67
CA ALA A 54 -35.24 -38.40 -6.02
C ALA A 54 -36.59 -37.87 -5.51
N GLY A 55 -37.42 -37.32 -6.41
CA GLY A 55 -38.71 -36.72 -6.06
C GLY A 55 -39.70 -36.72 -7.22
N LYS A 56 -40.94 -37.13 -6.92
CA LYS A 56 -42.13 -37.14 -7.80
C LYS A 56 -42.61 -35.68 -8.04
N THR A 57 -43.45 -35.30 -9.00
CA THR A 57 -44.51 -36.04 -9.74
C THR A 57 -44.91 -35.29 -11.03
N GLU A 58 -44.99 -36.00 -12.17
CA GLU A 58 -46.04 -36.03 -13.23
C GLU A 58 -46.96 -34.80 -13.58
N VAL A 59 -47.36 -34.73 -14.88
CA VAL A 59 -48.58 -34.08 -15.51
C VAL A 59 -48.44 -32.77 -16.36
N SER A 60 -48.31 -32.97 -17.69
CA SER A 60 -48.91 -32.32 -18.91
C SER A 60 -49.35 -30.84 -19.05
N GLY A 61 -49.19 -30.32 -20.29
CA GLY A 61 -49.97 -29.21 -20.92
C GLY A 61 -49.04 -28.15 -21.57
N ILE A 62 -48.91 -27.91 -22.90
CA ILE A 62 -49.79 -27.81 -24.10
C ILE A 62 -50.38 -26.40 -24.33
N ALA A 63 -50.06 -25.84 -25.51
CA ALA A 63 -50.71 -24.72 -26.22
C ALA A 63 -50.67 -23.30 -25.58
N GLU A 64 -51.00 -22.22 -26.29
CA GLU A 64 -50.57 -21.71 -27.63
C GLU A 64 -51.18 -20.29 -27.83
N ILE A 65 -50.66 -19.52 -28.80
CA ILE A 65 -51.35 -18.39 -29.49
C ILE A 65 -51.51 -17.05 -28.71
N SER A 66 -51.52 -15.98 -29.53
CA SER A 66 -51.51 -14.52 -29.37
C SER A 66 -52.73 -13.90 -28.61
N GLU A 67 -52.98 -12.59 -28.52
CA GLU A 67 -52.45 -11.37 -29.19
C GLU A 67 -52.82 -10.10 -28.39
N GLU A 68 -52.07 -8.99 -28.52
CA GLU A 68 -52.57 -7.59 -28.72
C GLU A 68 -51.44 -6.54 -28.63
N SER A 69 -51.63 -5.40 -29.30
CA SER A 69 -50.67 -4.27 -29.46
C SER A 69 -51.07 -3.04 -28.62
N GLU A 70 -50.18 -2.10 -28.28
CA GLU A 70 -49.79 -0.88 -29.03
C GLU A 70 -48.88 -0.01 -28.10
N ASP A 71 -48.06 0.97 -28.51
CA ASP A 71 -47.59 1.47 -29.83
C ASP A 71 -46.24 2.24 -29.62
N SER A 72 -45.60 2.60 -30.74
CA SER A 72 -44.74 3.77 -30.98
C SER A 72 -43.20 3.57 -31.05
N GLY A 73 -42.62 3.96 -32.20
CA GLY A 73 -41.39 4.75 -32.17
C GLY A 73 -40.13 4.31 -32.92
N GLN A 74 -40.17 3.46 -33.96
CA GLN A 74 -38.97 3.22 -34.79
C GLN A 74 -38.60 4.45 -35.65
N ASN A 75 -37.30 4.76 -35.79
CA ASN A 75 -36.59 4.73 -37.09
C ASN A 75 -35.12 5.21 -37.06
N THR A 76 -34.24 4.41 -37.68
CA THR A 76 -32.92 4.79 -38.25
C THR A 76 -33.07 5.06 -39.77
N PRO A 77 -32.05 5.42 -40.59
CA PRO A 77 -30.61 5.63 -40.34
C PRO A 77 -30.04 6.94 -40.97
N HIS A 78 -28.71 7.14 -40.99
CA HIS A 78 -27.87 7.44 -42.19
C HIS A 78 -26.45 7.96 -41.85
N LEU A 79 -25.50 7.71 -42.79
CA LEU A 79 -24.21 8.40 -42.97
C LEU A 79 -24.34 9.32 -44.24
N PRO A 80 -23.43 10.30 -44.56
CA PRO A 80 -21.97 10.25 -44.32
C PRO A 80 -21.20 11.60 -44.08
N ALA A 81 -19.88 11.45 -43.86
CA ALA A 81 -18.75 12.28 -44.35
C ALA A 81 -18.37 13.65 -43.73
N ASP A 82 -17.04 13.85 -43.79
CA ASP A 82 -16.26 15.08 -44.07
C ASP A 82 -15.77 16.10 -43.01
N LEU A 83 -14.43 16.27 -43.09
CA LEU A 83 -13.59 17.48 -42.95
C LEU A 83 -13.10 18.02 -41.59
N PHE A 84 -11.86 18.51 -41.67
CA PHE A 84 -10.98 19.03 -40.62
C PHE A 84 -11.34 20.46 -40.17
N SER A 85 -11.00 20.83 -38.94
CA SER A 85 -10.18 22.04 -38.68
C SER A 85 -9.67 22.13 -37.22
N THR A 86 -8.59 22.88 -37.03
CA THR A 86 -7.93 23.19 -35.74
C THR A 86 -8.21 24.65 -35.34
N PRO A 87 -8.10 25.02 -34.04
CA PRO A 87 -6.84 25.63 -33.55
C PRO A 87 -6.42 25.06 -32.15
N THR A 88 -5.19 25.16 -31.61
CA THR A 88 -4.11 26.19 -31.64
C THR A 88 -4.50 27.35 -30.66
N THR A 89 -3.78 27.76 -29.60
CA THR A 89 -2.37 27.59 -29.16
C THR A 89 -2.17 28.06 -27.69
N LEU A 90 -1.00 27.74 -27.09
CA LEU A 90 -0.30 28.45 -25.99
C LEU A 90 -0.98 28.41 -24.60
N SER A 91 -0.26 28.48 -23.46
CA SER A 91 1.05 29.12 -23.20
C SER A 91 2.06 28.27 -22.40
N GLU A 92 3.31 28.75 -22.36
CA GLU A 92 4.48 28.12 -21.71
C GLU A 92 4.81 28.76 -20.31
N PRO A 93 5.92 28.41 -19.59
CA PRO A 93 5.89 28.29 -18.12
C PRO A 93 6.59 29.43 -17.35
N VAL A 94 6.55 29.33 -16.02
CA VAL A 94 7.48 30.01 -15.08
C VAL A 94 8.26 28.94 -14.29
N GLN A 95 9.57 29.12 -14.15
CA GLN A 95 10.48 28.14 -13.53
C GLN A 95 11.18 28.67 -12.26
N THR A 96 11.01 27.94 -11.15
CA THR A 96 12.06 27.54 -10.18
C THR A 96 12.77 28.56 -9.24
N ARG A 97 13.46 27.95 -8.25
CA ARG A 97 14.52 28.42 -7.33
C ARG A 97 14.05 29.02 -5.99
N ILE A 98 14.72 28.76 -4.85
CA ILE A 98 16.08 28.21 -4.64
C ILE A 98 16.20 27.29 -3.38
N GLU A 99 17.39 26.71 -3.16
CA GLU A 99 17.92 25.94 -2.00
C GLU A 99 17.31 26.22 -0.59
N SER A 100 17.15 25.31 0.39
CA SER A 100 17.86 24.09 0.88
C SER A 100 19.07 24.30 1.83
N SER A 101 18.97 23.85 3.09
CA SER A 101 20.09 23.46 3.98
C SER A 101 19.58 22.70 5.23
N ALA A 102 20.44 21.99 5.97
CA ALA A 102 20.07 21.08 7.07
C ALA A 102 21.23 20.78 8.06
N GLN A 103 20.98 19.92 9.06
CA GLN A 103 21.89 19.32 10.07
C GLN A 103 22.20 20.22 11.31
N ASN A 104 22.25 19.72 12.55
CA ASN A 104 22.89 18.48 13.04
C ASN A 104 22.18 17.73 14.21
N TYR A 105 22.67 16.52 14.49
CA TYR A 105 22.32 15.52 15.54
C TYR A 105 23.23 15.66 16.80
N PRO A 106 23.29 14.75 17.82
CA PRO A 106 22.52 13.51 18.17
C PRO A 106 21.73 13.64 19.53
N VAL A 107 21.40 12.70 20.44
CA VAL A 107 21.87 11.35 20.91
C VAL A 107 20.70 10.51 21.52
N SER A 108 20.90 9.21 21.79
CA SER A 108 20.00 8.23 22.51
C SER A 108 20.85 7.40 23.52
N PRO A 109 20.36 6.46 24.40
CA PRO A 109 19.10 5.68 24.39
C PRO A 109 18.55 5.25 25.80
N SER A 110 17.81 4.11 25.86
CA SER A 110 17.48 3.22 27.01
C SER A 110 16.52 3.72 28.11
N ILE A 111 15.32 3.14 28.32
CA ILE A 111 14.96 1.80 28.88
C ILE A 111 15.11 1.69 30.42
N SER A 112 13.99 1.65 31.16
CA SER A 112 13.63 0.55 32.09
C SER A 112 12.17 0.69 32.60
N LYS A 113 11.64 -0.35 33.28
CA LYS A 113 10.28 -0.42 33.86
C LYS A 113 10.29 -0.35 35.39
N LYS A 114 9.09 -0.14 35.97
CA LYS A 114 8.68 -0.32 37.39
C LYS A 114 9.44 -1.43 38.16
N PRO A 115 9.69 -1.23 39.46
CA PRO A 115 8.76 -1.70 40.51
C PRO A 115 7.90 -0.55 41.07
N ALA A 116 6.64 -0.68 41.47
CA ALA A 116 5.91 -1.72 42.24
C ALA A 116 5.98 -1.49 43.77
N LEU A 117 4.79 -1.44 44.39
CA LEU A 117 4.52 -1.02 45.76
C LEU A 117 4.90 -2.08 46.82
N PRO A 118 5.25 -1.66 48.04
CA PRO A 118 4.83 -2.29 49.29
C PRO A 118 3.57 -1.60 49.85
N LEU A 119 2.84 -2.30 50.72
CA LEU A 119 1.63 -1.84 51.41
C LEU A 119 1.77 -2.10 52.93
N ILE A 120 0.73 -1.80 53.70
CA ILE A 120 0.50 -2.18 55.11
C ILE A 120 1.40 -1.50 56.18
N ASN A 121 0.84 -0.58 56.97
CA ASN A 121 0.38 -0.83 58.36
C ASN A 121 -0.19 0.43 59.03
N GLU A 122 -1.15 0.23 59.93
CA GLU A 122 -1.62 1.21 60.92
C GLU A 122 -0.91 0.97 62.26
N GLU A 123 -0.68 2.01 63.07
CA GLU A 123 -0.86 1.96 64.54
C GLU A 123 -0.80 3.38 65.16
N GLU A 124 -1.04 3.48 66.48
CA GLU A 124 -1.53 4.69 67.16
C GLU A 124 -0.47 5.76 67.51
N GLY A 125 -0.91 7.01 67.71
CA GLY A 125 -0.04 8.16 68.02
C GLY A 125 -0.74 9.35 68.69
N ASN A 126 -1.49 9.11 69.76
CA ASN A 126 -2.33 10.13 70.41
C ASN A 126 -1.52 11.13 71.27
N THR A 127 -1.35 12.38 70.82
CA THR A 127 -0.93 13.51 71.69
C THR A 127 -1.71 14.79 71.38
N ILE A 128 -2.57 15.19 72.33
CA ILE A 128 -3.34 16.44 72.29
C ILE A 128 -2.42 17.63 72.57
N PHE A 129 -2.42 18.63 71.69
CA PHE A 129 -1.92 19.98 71.98
C PHE A 129 -3.06 20.99 71.86
N SER A 130 -3.82 21.14 72.96
CA SER A 130 -4.91 22.10 73.06
C SER A 130 -4.40 23.53 73.21
N GLY A 131 -4.75 24.39 72.26
CA GLY A 131 -4.53 25.83 72.33
C GLY A 131 -4.80 26.48 70.97
N SER A 132 -5.74 27.41 70.91
CA SER A 132 -6.19 28.06 69.66
C SER A 132 -5.02 28.53 68.81
N PHE A 133 -5.01 28.11 67.54
CA PHE A 133 -3.98 28.49 66.58
C PHE A 133 -4.18 29.93 66.11
N LEU A 134 -5.43 30.35 65.93
CA LEU A 134 -5.80 31.72 65.56
C LEU A 134 -5.31 32.77 66.55
N SER A 135 -5.40 32.53 67.87
CA SER A 135 -4.95 33.51 68.87
C SER A 135 -3.43 33.73 68.88
N ARG A 136 -2.65 32.85 68.24
CA ARG A 136 -1.20 33.03 68.02
C ARG A 136 -0.86 33.77 66.72
N LEU A 137 -1.75 33.75 65.72
CA LEU A 137 -1.59 34.49 64.47
C LEU A 137 -2.23 35.89 64.52
N PHE A 138 -3.28 36.06 65.31
CA PHE A 138 -4.14 37.25 65.31
C PHE A 138 -4.41 37.78 66.73
N PRO A 139 -3.49 38.60 67.31
CA PRO A 139 -3.55 39.06 68.71
C PRO A 139 -4.73 39.97 69.10
N TRP A 140 -5.69 40.19 68.19
CA TRP A 140 -6.88 41.03 68.35
C TRP A 140 -8.19 40.25 68.47
N PHE A 141 -8.16 38.91 68.41
CA PHE A 141 -9.31 38.09 68.80
C PHE A 141 -9.40 38.02 70.33
N SER A 142 -10.58 38.34 70.88
CA SER A 142 -10.87 38.30 72.32
C SER A 142 -11.95 37.27 72.63
N ASP A 143 -11.60 36.26 73.40
CA ASP A 143 -12.49 35.14 73.77
C ASP A 143 -13.44 35.53 74.92
N GLU A 144 -14.75 35.58 74.66
CA GLU A 144 -15.80 35.43 75.69
C GLU A 144 -16.92 34.50 75.20
N GLU A 145 -16.64 33.19 75.16
CA GLU A 145 -17.70 32.17 75.12
C GLU A 145 -18.17 31.84 76.54
N GLN A 146 -19.47 31.99 76.81
CA GLN A 146 -20.14 31.20 77.85
C GLN A 146 -20.97 30.10 77.19
N THR A 147 -20.65 28.87 77.56
CA THR A 147 -21.33 27.66 77.08
C THR A 147 -22.71 27.50 77.70
N GLU A 148 -23.71 27.18 76.89
CA GLU A 148 -24.74 26.22 77.33
C GLU A 148 -25.22 25.35 76.15
N SER A 149 -25.71 24.16 76.48
CA SER A 149 -25.94 23.07 75.51
C SER A 149 -27.36 22.53 75.61
N VAL A 150 -27.93 22.03 74.51
CA VAL A 150 -28.78 20.82 74.47
C VAL A 150 -29.22 20.48 73.03
N ASN A 151 -29.40 19.19 72.76
CA ASN A 151 -30.04 18.58 71.60
C ASN A 151 -31.19 17.68 72.09
N PRO A 152 -32.20 17.28 71.28
CA PRO A 152 -32.69 17.85 70.01
C PRO A 152 -34.25 17.85 69.85
N ALA A 153 -34.73 18.20 68.64
CA ALA A 153 -35.94 17.66 67.95
C ALA A 153 -37.35 18.33 68.07
N THR A 154 -38.17 17.99 67.05
CA THR A 154 -39.64 18.10 66.84
C THR A 154 -40.33 19.41 66.39
N GLU A 155 -40.86 19.32 65.15
CA GLU A 155 -42.12 19.86 64.57
C GLU A 155 -42.45 21.38 64.41
N LYS A 156 -42.67 21.73 63.14
CA LYS A 156 -43.79 22.50 62.52
C LYS A 156 -44.02 24.00 62.82
N GLU A 157 -44.13 24.72 61.70
CA GLU A 157 -45.17 25.72 61.34
C GLU A 157 -45.77 26.59 62.46
N ALA A 158 -45.23 27.80 62.62
CA ALA A 158 -46.02 28.97 62.98
C ALA A 158 -45.42 30.24 62.35
N SER A 159 -46.29 31.15 61.91
CA SER A 159 -45.93 32.51 61.50
C SER A 159 -46.43 33.48 62.57
N GLU A 160 -45.59 34.44 63.00
CA GLU A 160 -45.91 35.89 62.96
C GLU A 160 -44.87 36.76 63.69
N THR A 161 -44.70 37.99 63.16
CA THR A 161 -44.17 39.22 63.80
C THR A 161 -42.82 39.22 64.56
N LEU A 162 -41.82 39.84 63.92
CA LEU A 162 -40.71 40.53 64.60
C LEU A 162 -40.99 42.06 64.68
N PRO A 163 -40.45 42.81 65.65
CA PRO A 163 -40.70 44.24 65.79
C PRO A 163 -39.91 45.14 64.82
N GLU A 164 -40.61 46.15 64.29
CA GLU A 164 -40.20 47.12 63.23
C GLU A 164 -39.07 48.11 63.61
N TRP A 165 -38.21 47.77 64.58
CA TRP A 165 -37.10 48.61 65.06
C TRP A 165 -35.72 47.95 65.02
N ALA A 166 -35.60 46.73 64.48
CA ALA A 166 -34.31 46.09 64.20
C ALA A 166 -33.80 46.35 62.76
N ASP A 167 -34.71 46.52 61.79
CA ASP A 167 -34.38 46.43 60.36
C ASP A 167 -33.48 47.56 59.83
N VAL A 168 -33.43 48.72 60.48
CA VAL A 168 -32.75 49.92 59.96
C VAL A 168 -31.22 49.79 60.02
N GLU A 169 -30.66 49.24 61.10
CA GLU A 169 -29.20 49.08 61.24
C GLU A 169 -28.69 47.90 60.40
N PHE A 170 -29.40 46.76 60.44
CA PHE A 170 -29.07 45.59 59.61
C PHE A 170 -29.13 45.89 58.11
N SER A 171 -30.15 46.63 57.65
CA SER A 171 -30.26 47.08 56.25
C SER A 171 -29.03 47.89 55.78
N GLY A 172 -28.46 48.71 56.66
CA GLY A 172 -27.21 49.45 56.39
C GLY A 172 -26.02 48.53 56.14
N VAL A 173 -25.83 47.50 56.97
CA VAL A 173 -24.71 46.55 56.83
C VAL A 173 -24.84 45.73 55.56
N TYR A 174 -26.03 45.18 55.24
CA TYR A 174 -26.25 44.42 54.00
C TYR A 174 -25.99 45.26 52.74
N MET A 175 -26.36 46.55 52.74
CA MET A 175 -26.04 47.47 51.65
C MET A 175 -24.53 47.69 51.49
N LEU A 176 -23.78 47.80 52.59
CA LEU A 176 -22.33 47.97 52.57
C LEU A 176 -21.59 46.69 52.14
N VAL A 177 -22.08 45.50 52.53
CA VAL A 177 -21.57 44.22 52.00
C VAL A 177 -21.73 44.14 50.48
N ALA A 178 -22.90 44.51 49.95
CA ALA A 178 -23.12 44.55 48.50
C ALA A 178 -22.33 45.66 47.77
N GLU A 179 -21.91 46.73 48.46
CA GLU A 179 -20.97 47.74 47.96
C GLU A 179 -19.55 47.16 47.87
N ILE A 180 -19.07 46.52 48.96
CA ILE A 180 -17.77 45.82 49.01
C ILE A 180 -17.68 44.78 47.89
N GLU A 181 -18.67 43.90 47.73
CA GLU A 181 -18.67 42.84 46.72
C GLU A 181 -18.54 43.35 45.28
N ARG A 182 -19.10 44.53 44.98
CA ARG A 182 -18.93 45.20 43.68
C ARG A 182 -17.54 45.81 43.54
N LEU A 183 -17.00 46.38 44.62
CA LEU A 183 -15.68 47.00 44.65
C LEU A 183 -14.54 45.97 44.62
N LEU A 184 -14.75 44.73 45.10
CA LEU A 184 -13.72 43.66 45.12
C LEU A 184 -12.95 43.50 43.80
N ILE A 185 -13.62 43.66 42.65
CA ILE A 185 -13.01 43.52 41.31
C ILE A 185 -12.69 44.89 40.69
N LEU A 186 -13.43 45.94 41.05
CA LEU A 186 -13.31 47.27 40.43
C LEU A 186 -12.27 48.17 41.09
N ASN A 187 -12.17 48.14 42.42
CA ASN A 187 -11.22 48.91 43.22
C ASN A 187 -10.96 48.22 44.58
N PRO A 188 -10.03 47.25 44.65
CA PRO A 188 -9.80 46.45 45.85
C PRO A 188 -9.40 47.25 47.10
N GLU A 189 -8.69 48.38 46.95
CA GLU A 189 -8.30 49.21 48.10
C GLU A 189 -9.49 50.03 48.64
N GLU A 190 -10.46 50.40 47.81
CA GLU A 190 -11.71 51.02 48.27
C GLU A 190 -12.61 49.98 48.96
N ALA A 191 -12.66 48.76 48.42
CA ALA A 191 -13.29 47.61 49.10
C ALA A 191 -12.66 47.32 50.47
N ARG A 192 -11.35 47.56 50.64
CA ARG A 192 -10.62 47.40 51.91
C ARG A 192 -11.01 48.43 52.95
N GLU A 193 -11.05 49.71 52.60
CA GLU A 193 -11.50 50.77 53.51
C GLU A 193 -12.95 50.49 53.95
N ARG A 194 -13.84 50.17 53.01
CA ARG A 194 -15.23 49.76 53.30
C ARG A 194 -15.34 48.55 54.22
N TYR A 195 -14.52 47.53 53.98
CA TYR A 195 -14.47 46.35 54.83
C TYR A 195 -14.04 46.70 56.27
N LEU A 196 -13.05 47.59 56.44
CA LEU A 196 -12.59 48.03 57.76
C LEU A 196 -13.64 48.88 58.51
N GLU A 197 -14.49 49.64 57.79
CA GLU A 197 -15.63 50.37 58.39
C GLU A 197 -16.63 49.43 59.07
N ILE A 198 -16.84 48.21 58.54
CA ILE A 198 -17.84 47.25 59.02
C ILE A 198 -17.28 45.97 59.67
N GLU A 199 -15.96 45.71 59.63
CA GLU A 199 -15.37 44.42 60.02
C GLU A 199 -15.89 43.90 61.38
N ASN A 200 -15.98 44.78 62.38
CA ASN A 200 -16.42 44.41 63.73
C ASN A 200 -17.92 44.08 63.84
N GLN A 201 -18.74 44.50 62.87
CA GLN A 201 -20.19 44.30 62.82
C GLN A 201 -20.58 42.99 62.09
N LEU A 202 -19.67 42.45 61.27
CA LEU A 202 -19.90 41.21 60.51
C LEU A 202 -19.76 39.95 61.39
N GLU A 203 -20.63 38.96 61.17
CA GLU A 203 -20.46 37.61 61.71
C GLU A 203 -19.15 36.97 61.24
N ILE A 204 -18.61 36.04 62.02
CA ILE A 204 -17.27 35.47 61.80
C ILE A 204 -17.12 34.87 60.39
N GLU A 205 -18.16 34.21 59.85
CA GLU A 205 -18.06 33.55 58.55
C GLU A 205 -18.11 34.54 57.37
N GLU A 206 -19.00 35.55 57.43
CA GLU A 206 -19.03 36.63 56.43
C GLU A 206 -17.77 37.51 56.49
N ARG A 207 -17.32 37.82 57.71
CA ARG A 207 -16.07 38.53 57.97
C ARG A 207 -14.90 37.81 57.31
N THR A 208 -14.73 36.51 57.55
CA THR A 208 -13.66 35.73 56.92
C THR A 208 -13.85 35.61 55.41
N ARG A 209 -15.08 35.42 54.91
CA ARG A 209 -15.40 35.35 53.47
C ARG A 209 -14.92 36.59 52.73
N LEU A 210 -15.41 37.76 53.12
CA LEU A 210 -15.05 39.01 52.48
C LEU A 210 -13.55 39.28 52.60
N LYS A 211 -12.92 38.92 53.74
CA LYS A 211 -11.46 39.07 53.93
C LYS A 211 -10.64 38.18 53.00
N VAL A 212 -11.00 36.90 52.82
CA VAL A 212 -10.33 35.99 51.86
C VAL A 212 -10.45 36.52 50.43
N GLN A 213 -11.66 36.93 50.02
CA GLN A 213 -11.89 37.49 48.69
C GLN A 213 -11.09 38.79 48.47
N LEU A 214 -11.11 39.70 49.44
CA LEU A 214 -10.39 40.98 49.42
C LEU A 214 -8.88 40.77 49.34
N LEU A 215 -8.29 39.92 50.19
CA LEU A 215 -6.86 39.62 50.19
C LEU A 215 -6.41 39.03 48.83
N TYR A 216 -7.23 38.16 48.23
CA TYR A 216 -6.95 37.62 46.91
C TYR A 216 -6.90 38.72 45.82
N TYR A 217 -7.90 39.63 45.78
CA TYR A 217 -7.93 40.72 44.80
C TYR A 217 -6.92 41.85 45.06
N LEU A 218 -6.47 42.04 46.31
CA LEU A 218 -5.31 42.87 46.65
C LEU A 218 -3.96 42.25 46.25
N ASN A 219 -3.95 40.99 45.77
CA ASN A 219 -2.77 40.18 45.48
C ASN A 219 -1.95 39.77 46.72
N GLU A 220 -2.55 39.84 47.91
CA GLU A 220 -2.02 39.26 49.15
C GLU A 220 -2.28 37.74 49.20
N TRP A 221 -1.93 37.00 48.14
CA TRP A 221 -2.33 35.60 47.93
C TRP A 221 -1.89 34.66 49.07
N ASN A 222 -0.71 34.86 49.65
CA ASN A 222 -0.26 34.06 50.80
C ASN A 222 -1.12 34.33 52.05
N SER A 223 -1.59 35.56 52.24
CA SER A 223 -2.53 35.90 53.32
C SER A 223 -3.90 35.26 53.09
N ALA A 224 -4.38 35.28 51.84
CA ALA A 224 -5.65 34.64 51.45
C ALA A 224 -5.61 33.11 51.60
N GLU A 225 -4.52 32.47 51.17
CA GLU A 225 -4.24 31.04 51.35
C GLU A 225 -4.30 30.63 52.82
N GLN A 226 -3.52 31.27 53.69
CA GLN A 226 -3.45 30.94 55.12
C GLN A 226 -4.81 31.14 55.82
N LEU A 227 -5.56 32.17 55.44
CA LEU A 227 -6.87 32.46 56.03
C LEU A 227 -7.95 31.47 55.54
N ALA A 228 -7.94 31.10 54.25
CA ALA A 228 -8.85 30.10 53.69
C ALA A 228 -8.55 28.68 54.21
N GLU A 229 -7.28 28.30 54.32
CA GLU A 229 -6.86 27.02 54.91
C GLU A 229 -7.24 26.92 56.40
N ALA A 230 -7.05 27.99 57.19
CA ALA A 230 -7.49 28.02 58.58
C ALA A 230 -9.01 27.83 58.71
N PHE A 231 -9.80 28.55 57.90
CA PHE A 231 -11.26 28.39 57.90
C PHE A 231 -11.71 26.97 57.52
N LEU A 232 -11.09 26.37 56.50
CA LEU A 232 -11.42 25.02 56.05
C LEU A 232 -11.08 23.95 57.09
N ASN A 233 -10.03 24.14 57.89
CA ASN A 233 -9.64 23.23 58.96
C ASN A 233 -10.56 23.35 60.20
N GLU A 234 -11.02 24.56 60.55
CA GLU A 234 -11.86 24.77 61.72
C GLU A 234 -13.36 24.60 61.44
N ARG A 235 -13.83 24.93 60.23
CA ARG A 235 -15.25 24.93 59.83
C ARG A 235 -15.53 24.17 58.53
N PRO A 236 -15.06 22.91 58.36
CA PRO A 236 -15.22 22.14 57.11
C PRO A 236 -16.68 21.86 56.71
N ASN A 237 -17.65 22.05 57.62
CA ASN A 237 -19.08 21.87 57.38
C ASN A 237 -19.83 23.20 57.13
N SER A 238 -19.15 24.35 57.09
CA SER A 238 -19.78 25.64 56.75
C SER A 238 -20.30 25.61 55.30
N PRO A 239 -21.46 26.24 54.99
CA PRO A 239 -21.91 26.41 53.60
C PRO A 239 -20.91 27.19 52.73
N LEU A 240 -20.00 27.96 53.34
CA LEU A 240 -18.97 28.72 52.63
C LEU A 240 -17.71 27.90 52.30
N SER A 241 -17.58 26.67 52.81
CA SER A 241 -16.38 25.83 52.62
C SER A 241 -16.01 25.65 51.15
N SER A 242 -16.99 25.41 50.28
CA SER A 242 -16.81 25.32 48.83
C SER A 242 -16.20 26.59 48.21
N LEU A 243 -16.62 27.77 48.68
CA LEU A 243 -16.12 29.07 48.22
C LEU A 243 -14.69 29.30 48.74
N MET A 244 -14.41 28.95 49.98
CA MET A 244 -13.06 29.03 50.57
C MET A 244 -12.09 28.09 49.87
N PHE A 245 -12.51 26.87 49.51
CA PHE A 245 -11.70 25.92 48.76
C PHE A 245 -11.38 26.40 47.33
N TYR A 246 -12.31 27.08 46.68
CA TYR A 246 -12.05 27.78 45.42
C TYR A 246 -11.01 28.91 45.59
N TYR A 247 -11.17 29.81 46.57
CA TYR A 247 -10.21 30.90 46.79
C TYR A 247 -8.83 30.43 47.29
N LEU A 248 -8.77 29.32 48.04
CA LEU A 248 -7.51 28.65 48.37
C LEU A 248 -6.79 28.20 47.10
N ASN A 249 -7.47 27.47 46.21
CA ASN A 249 -6.88 26.98 44.96
C ASN A 249 -6.48 28.13 44.00
N LYS A 250 -7.30 29.19 43.89
CA LYS A 250 -6.92 30.44 43.19
C LYS A 250 -5.64 31.05 43.78
N SER A 251 -5.54 31.14 45.11
CA SER A 251 -4.38 31.73 45.79
C SER A 251 -3.10 30.90 45.62
N LEU A 252 -3.22 29.57 45.64
CA LEU A 252 -2.12 28.64 45.34
C LEU A 252 -1.65 28.80 43.89
N LEU A 253 -2.58 28.82 42.93
CA LEU A 253 -2.30 29.00 41.50
C LEU A 253 -1.54 30.31 41.23
N SER A 254 -2.01 31.44 41.77
CA SER A 254 -1.35 32.74 41.60
C SER A 254 0.07 32.80 42.17
N GLN A 255 0.39 31.93 43.13
CA GLN A 255 1.73 31.77 43.68
C GLN A 255 2.58 30.71 42.97
N ASN A 256 2.05 30.02 41.95
CA ASN A 256 2.66 28.84 41.31
C ASN A 256 2.93 27.70 42.32
N LYS A 257 2.07 27.55 43.32
CA LYS A 257 2.04 26.42 44.25
C LYS A 257 1.11 25.33 43.68
N ALA A 258 1.42 24.07 43.96
CA ALA A 258 0.55 22.95 43.62
C ALA A 258 -0.84 23.12 44.29
N LEU A 259 -1.89 22.75 43.57
CA LEU A 259 -3.28 22.89 44.01
C LEU A 259 -3.63 21.93 45.15
N ASN A 260 -4.62 22.31 45.97
CA ASN A 260 -5.13 21.45 47.04
C ASN A 260 -6.09 20.39 46.46
N GLN A 261 -5.64 19.14 46.45
CA GLN A 261 -6.37 18.00 45.89
C GLN A 261 -7.25 17.24 46.92
N ASN A 262 -7.74 17.92 47.97
CA ASN A 262 -8.68 17.28 48.92
C ASN A 262 -10.00 16.91 48.22
N LEU A 263 -10.15 15.62 47.90
CA LEU A 263 -11.28 15.09 47.12
C LEU A 263 -12.65 15.40 47.73
N ILE A 264 -12.77 15.42 49.06
CA ILE A 264 -14.05 15.70 49.75
C ILE A 264 -14.44 17.17 49.57
N MET A 265 -13.46 18.07 49.72
CA MET A 265 -13.67 19.51 49.51
C MET A 265 -13.90 19.83 48.03
N LEU A 266 -13.23 19.13 47.12
CA LEU A 266 -13.43 19.24 45.67
C LEU A 266 -14.83 18.76 45.26
N GLU A 267 -15.28 17.59 45.72
CA GLU A 267 -16.61 17.08 45.42
C GLU A 267 -17.72 17.99 45.98
N GLY A 268 -17.51 18.55 47.19
CA GLY A 268 -18.39 19.58 47.75
C GLY A 268 -18.41 20.87 46.91
N ALA A 269 -17.24 21.35 46.49
CA ALA A 269 -17.10 22.54 45.66
C ALA A 269 -17.78 22.40 44.30
N LEU A 270 -17.58 21.28 43.61
CA LEU A 270 -18.23 21.00 42.33
C LEU A 270 -19.76 20.86 42.46
N LYS A 271 -20.29 20.54 43.65
CA LYS A 271 -21.73 20.42 43.89
C LYS A 271 -22.42 21.70 44.35
N SER A 272 -21.71 22.66 44.97
CA SER A 272 -22.36 23.83 45.61
C SER A 272 -21.76 25.20 45.25
N LEU A 273 -20.69 25.28 44.45
CA LEU A 273 -20.24 26.57 43.88
C LEU A 273 -21.26 27.13 42.89
N GLU A 274 -21.32 28.47 42.79
CA GLU A 274 -21.95 29.16 41.67
C GLU A 274 -21.40 28.62 40.34
N PRO A 275 -22.23 28.38 39.30
CA PRO A 275 -21.77 27.79 38.04
C PRO A 275 -20.55 28.47 37.42
N LYS A 276 -20.44 29.80 37.51
CA LYS A 276 -19.28 30.54 36.99
C LYS A 276 -17.98 30.23 37.73
N LEU A 277 -18.04 30.01 39.05
CA LEU A 277 -16.90 29.63 39.88
C LEU A 277 -16.57 28.14 39.74
N ARG A 278 -17.61 27.30 39.57
CA ARG A 278 -17.51 25.86 39.26
C ARG A 278 -16.79 25.62 37.93
N SER A 279 -17.21 26.34 36.89
CA SER A 279 -16.56 26.39 35.57
C SER A 279 -15.09 26.79 35.68
N ASP A 280 -14.78 27.95 36.28
CA ASP A 280 -13.41 28.43 36.42
C ASP A 280 -12.52 27.45 37.22
N LEU A 281 -13.03 26.83 38.30
CA LEU A 281 -12.32 25.80 39.06
C LEU A 281 -11.97 24.57 38.19
N LEU A 282 -12.91 24.07 37.39
CA LEU A 282 -12.66 22.94 36.49
C LEU A 282 -11.59 23.26 35.44
N ARG A 283 -11.53 24.51 34.94
CA ARG A 283 -10.47 24.96 34.03
C ARG A 283 -9.10 24.97 34.68
N ILE A 284 -9.01 25.49 35.91
CA ILE A 284 -7.76 25.50 36.70
C ILE A 284 -7.25 24.07 36.91
N LEU A 285 -8.13 23.17 37.33
CA LEU A 285 -7.79 21.76 37.58
C LEU A 285 -7.40 21.02 36.30
N SER A 286 -8.05 21.34 35.17
CA SER A 286 -7.70 20.83 33.84
C SER A 286 -6.31 21.29 33.39
N ASP A 287 -6.00 22.57 33.54
CA ASP A 287 -4.72 23.14 33.10
C ASP A 287 -3.56 22.70 34.02
N GLU A 288 -3.78 22.54 35.33
CA GLU A 288 -2.81 21.92 36.25
C GLU A 288 -2.57 20.44 35.93
N ALA A 289 -3.62 19.65 35.66
CA ALA A 289 -3.46 18.25 35.26
C ALA A 289 -2.65 18.11 33.96
N LEU A 290 -2.85 19.02 33.01
CA LEU A 290 -2.06 19.09 31.78
C LEU A 290 -0.59 19.46 32.04
N LEU A 291 -0.31 20.39 32.95
CA LEU A 291 1.06 20.73 33.39
C LEU A 291 1.76 19.56 34.10
N GLN A 292 1.00 18.73 34.83
CA GLN A 292 1.49 17.49 35.44
C GLN A 292 1.64 16.32 34.44
N GLY A 293 1.19 16.50 33.19
CA GLY A 293 1.26 15.50 32.12
C GLY A 293 0.11 14.49 32.09
N ASP A 294 -0.94 14.67 32.90
CA ASP A 294 -2.15 13.84 32.89
C ASP A 294 -3.21 14.45 31.96
N LEU A 295 -3.04 14.20 30.65
CA LEU A 295 -3.98 14.59 29.61
C LEU A 295 -5.38 14.01 29.84
N PHE A 296 -5.49 12.81 30.41
CA PHE A 296 -6.77 12.13 30.61
C PHE A 296 -7.62 12.84 31.67
N THR A 297 -7.01 13.15 32.82
CA THR A 297 -7.64 13.97 33.86
C THR A 297 -7.90 15.40 33.36
N ALA A 298 -6.99 15.98 32.58
CA ALA A 298 -7.17 17.31 31.98
C ALA A 298 -8.40 17.38 31.04
N VAL A 299 -8.65 16.33 30.25
CA VAL A 299 -9.85 16.19 29.41
C VAL A 299 -11.11 16.00 30.26
N ASN A 300 -11.09 15.12 31.27
CA ASN A 300 -12.27 14.85 32.09
C ASN A 300 -12.83 16.11 32.78
N TYR A 301 -11.98 16.97 33.36
CA TYR A 301 -12.47 18.22 33.98
C TYR A 301 -13.14 19.18 32.97
N ARG A 302 -12.73 19.18 31.69
CA ARG A 302 -13.40 19.95 30.62
C ARG A 302 -14.69 19.29 30.14
N LEU A 303 -14.83 17.97 30.32
CA LEU A 303 -16.05 17.24 30.05
C LEU A 303 -17.06 17.35 31.18
N ASP A 304 -16.62 17.42 32.44
CA ASP A 304 -17.48 17.77 33.57
C ASP A 304 -18.11 19.16 33.37
N GLU A 305 -17.30 20.14 32.93
CA GLU A 305 -17.76 21.50 32.58
C GLU A 305 -18.82 21.50 31.45
N LEU A 306 -18.73 20.56 30.51
CA LEU A 306 -19.66 20.41 29.38
C LEU A 306 -20.89 19.54 29.69
N ASN A 307 -20.78 18.62 30.66
CA ASN A 307 -21.83 17.67 31.04
C ASN A 307 -22.86 18.27 32.01
N ASP A 308 -22.43 19.25 32.82
CA ASP A 308 -23.28 20.00 33.74
C ASP A 308 -24.09 21.08 32.99
N PRO A 309 -25.44 21.04 32.99
CA PRO A 309 -26.28 22.02 32.29
C PRO A 309 -26.09 23.48 32.73
N GLU A 310 -25.60 23.72 33.96
CA GLU A 310 -25.37 25.07 34.46
C GLU A 310 -24.07 25.68 33.93
N THR A 311 -23.06 24.86 33.58
CA THR A 311 -21.76 25.31 33.06
C THR A 311 -21.54 25.06 31.57
N ALA A 312 -22.29 24.16 30.94
CA ALA A 312 -22.11 23.76 29.54
C ALA A 312 -22.09 24.93 28.55
N ASN A 313 -22.89 25.99 28.78
CA ASN A 313 -22.93 27.19 27.96
C ASN A 313 -21.66 28.05 28.03
N MET A 314 -20.77 27.78 28.98
CA MET A 314 -19.49 28.47 29.16
C MET A 314 -18.32 27.67 28.57
N ALA A 315 -18.47 26.35 28.36
CA ALA A 315 -17.41 25.40 28.06
C ALA A 315 -16.65 25.73 26.76
N ASP A 316 -15.32 25.59 26.80
CA ASP A 316 -14.44 25.85 25.66
C ASP A 316 -14.30 24.59 24.78
N LEU A 317 -15.17 24.47 23.79
CA LEU A 317 -15.18 23.36 22.84
C LEU A 317 -13.92 23.31 21.94
N GLU A 318 -13.27 24.45 21.65
CA GLU A 318 -12.05 24.47 20.83
C GLU A 318 -10.86 23.91 21.63
N LYS A 319 -10.70 24.35 22.89
CA LYS A 319 -9.69 23.82 23.82
C LYS A 319 -9.94 22.34 24.12
N LEU A 320 -11.18 21.94 24.37
CA LEU A 320 -11.54 20.53 24.58
C LEU A 320 -11.21 19.68 23.34
N LEU A 321 -11.54 20.15 22.14
CA LEU A 321 -11.22 19.45 20.89
C LEU A 321 -9.71 19.38 20.64
N SER A 322 -8.92 20.38 21.06
CA SER A 322 -7.46 20.32 20.96
C SER A 322 -6.87 19.25 21.89
N LEU A 323 -7.34 19.18 23.14
CA LEU A 323 -6.90 18.17 24.11
C LEU A 323 -7.29 16.75 23.67
N LEU A 324 -8.52 16.56 23.18
CA LEU A 324 -8.96 15.27 22.62
C LEU A 324 -8.07 14.82 21.46
N LYS A 325 -7.65 15.73 20.58
CA LYS A 325 -6.74 15.41 19.45
C LYS A 325 -5.33 15.01 19.86
N GLU A 326 -4.90 15.31 21.09
CA GLU A 326 -3.64 14.82 21.64
C GLU A 326 -3.74 13.36 22.10
N VAL A 327 -4.95 12.84 22.39
CA VAL A 327 -5.19 11.44 22.78
C VAL A 327 -5.01 10.50 21.57
N GLN A 328 -3.93 9.71 21.57
CA GLN A 328 -3.60 8.78 20.48
C GLN A 328 -4.03 7.32 20.75
N SER A 329 -4.58 7.00 21.93
CA SER A 329 -5.14 5.67 22.23
C SER A 329 -6.63 5.61 21.89
N ARG A 330 -7.02 4.53 21.20
CA ARG A 330 -8.42 4.21 20.94
C ARG A 330 -9.16 3.84 22.23
N GLU A 331 -8.46 3.14 23.11
CA GLU A 331 -8.96 2.64 24.39
C GLU A 331 -9.28 3.80 25.34
N GLU A 332 -8.41 4.80 25.43
CA GLU A 332 -8.64 6.04 26.20
C GLU A 332 -9.86 6.81 25.66
N LEU A 333 -9.96 6.99 24.34
CA LEU A 333 -11.13 7.62 23.70
C LEU A 333 -12.44 6.84 23.96
N GLN A 334 -12.41 5.51 23.93
CA GLN A 334 -13.59 4.70 24.24
C GLN A 334 -14.00 4.81 25.72
N ILE A 335 -13.05 4.89 26.65
CA ILE A 335 -13.35 5.14 28.07
C ILE A 335 -13.96 6.54 28.27
N ILE A 336 -13.39 7.56 27.64
CA ILE A 336 -13.94 8.93 27.67
C ILE A 336 -15.39 8.95 27.15
N SER A 337 -15.65 8.33 25.99
CA SER A 337 -17.01 8.26 25.44
C SER A 337 -17.99 7.44 26.29
N ALA A 338 -17.51 6.46 27.06
CA ALA A 338 -18.32 5.63 27.95
C ALA A 338 -18.67 6.34 29.27
N ASN A 339 -17.77 7.20 29.77
CA ASN A 339 -17.97 7.99 30.99
C ASN A 339 -18.99 9.13 30.78
N TYR A 340 -19.03 9.72 29.59
CA TYR A 340 -19.90 10.87 29.25
C TYR A 340 -20.93 10.55 28.14
N PRO A 341 -21.79 9.52 28.32
CA PRO A 341 -22.63 8.99 27.24
C PRO A 341 -23.69 9.97 26.73
N ASN A 342 -24.03 10.99 27.52
CA ASN A 342 -25.07 11.98 27.22
C ASN A 342 -24.59 13.10 26.27
N ILE A 343 -23.28 13.30 26.11
CA ILE A 343 -22.72 14.38 25.28
C ILE A 343 -22.68 13.93 23.81
N ALA A 344 -23.69 14.32 23.03
CA ALA A 344 -23.80 13.94 21.62
C ALA A 344 -22.57 14.38 20.78
N TRP A 345 -22.14 15.64 20.95
CA TRP A 345 -20.95 16.20 20.28
C TRP A 345 -19.69 15.36 20.55
N LEU A 346 -19.46 14.96 21.79
CA LEU A 346 -18.30 14.15 22.17
C LEU A 346 -18.29 12.81 21.45
N ARG A 347 -19.45 12.14 21.39
CA ARG A 347 -19.63 10.85 20.72
C ARG A 347 -19.32 10.95 19.22
N GLU A 348 -19.76 12.03 18.57
CA GLU A 348 -19.52 12.31 17.15
C GLU A 348 -18.03 12.59 16.85
N GLN A 349 -17.38 13.44 17.66
CA GLN A 349 -15.95 13.75 17.51
C GLN A 349 -15.09 12.50 17.77
N ILE A 350 -15.38 11.74 18.82
CA ILE A 350 -14.68 10.47 19.12
C ILE A 350 -14.90 9.42 18.02
N SER A 351 -16.12 9.27 17.49
CA SER A 351 -16.39 8.35 16.38
C SER A 351 -15.64 8.74 15.10
N SER A 352 -15.38 10.05 14.90
CA SER A 352 -14.61 10.56 13.77
C SER A 352 -13.11 10.34 13.96
N MET A 353 -12.59 10.56 15.17
CA MET A 353 -11.19 10.30 15.53
C MET A 353 -10.86 8.80 15.57
N GLU A 354 -11.76 7.96 16.08
CA GLU A 354 -11.63 6.49 16.04
C GLU A 354 -11.54 6.01 14.59
N LEU A 355 -12.37 6.54 13.69
CA LEU A 355 -12.33 6.22 12.26
C LEU A 355 -11.01 6.67 11.62
N GLU A 356 -10.52 7.88 11.91
CA GLU A 356 -9.23 8.36 11.41
C GLU A 356 -8.05 7.50 11.93
N LEU A 357 -8.07 7.12 13.21
CA LEU A 357 -7.07 6.22 13.81
C LEU A 357 -7.11 4.82 13.21
N LEU A 358 -8.30 4.24 12.99
CA LEU A 358 -8.45 2.94 12.35
C LEU A 358 -7.97 2.95 10.89
N VAL A 359 -8.20 4.04 10.15
CA VAL A 359 -7.66 4.24 8.79
C VAL A 359 -6.14 4.40 8.80
N LYS A 360 -5.57 5.20 9.72
CA LYS A 360 -4.11 5.33 9.92
C LYS A 360 -3.44 4.02 10.33
N GLN A 361 -4.14 3.16 11.06
CA GLN A 361 -3.70 1.81 11.44
C GLN A 361 -4.01 0.73 10.37
N GLU A 362 -4.59 1.09 9.23
CA GLU A 362 -5.04 0.20 8.15
C GLU A 362 -6.03 -0.91 8.60
N ARG A 363 -6.77 -0.68 9.69
CA ARG A 363 -7.72 -1.63 10.31
C ARG A 363 -9.08 -1.59 9.62
N TYR A 364 -9.10 -1.74 8.29
CA TYR A 364 -10.27 -1.46 7.46
C TYR A 364 -11.54 -2.23 7.83
N ARG A 365 -11.44 -3.44 8.43
CA ARG A 365 -12.63 -4.16 8.90
C ARG A 365 -13.32 -3.45 10.07
N GLU A 366 -12.55 -2.97 11.03
CA GLU A 366 -13.09 -2.25 12.20
C GLU A 366 -13.52 -0.83 11.81
N ALA A 367 -12.86 -0.23 10.80
CA ALA A 367 -13.32 1.01 10.18
C ALA A 367 -14.68 0.81 9.46
N LEU A 368 -14.87 -0.31 8.75
CA LEU A 368 -16.15 -0.68 8.13
C LEU A 368 -17.24 -0.91 9.18
N GLU A 369 -16.98 -1.69 10.24
CA GLU A 369 -17.90 -1.89 11.37
C GLU A 369 -18.26 -0.58 12.12
N LEU A 370 -17.43 0.46 12.03
CA LEU A 370 -17.72 1.79 12.56
C LEU A 370 -18.50 2.67 11.57
N VAL A 371 -18.15 2.62 10.28
CA VAL A 371 -18.91 3.29 9.19
C VAL A 371 -20.32 2.76 9.11
N ASP A 372 -20.53 1.44 9.11
CA ASP A 372 -21.85 0.81 9.04
C ASP A 372 -22.78 1.32 10.16
N ARG A 373 -22.27 1.37 11.41
CA ARG A 373 -23.02 1.86 12.57
C ARG A 373 -23.32 3.37 12.51
N ARG A 374 -22.42 4.19 11.97
CA ARG A 374 -22.71 5.62 11.71
C ARG A 374 -23.74 5.79 10.61
N LEU A 375 -23.66 4.96 9.57
CA LEU A 375 -24.47 5.03 8.36
C LEU A 375 -25.92 4.59 8.63
N ASP A 376 -26.15 3.62 9.52
CA ASP A 376 -27.47 3.34 10.06
C ASP A 376 -28.03 4.54 10.84
N PHE A 377 -27.24 5.17 11.73
CA PHE A 377 -27.67 6.35 12.49
C PHE A 377 -27.93 7.58 11.61
N ALA A 378 -27.11 7.83 10.58
CA ALA A 378 -27.28 8.94 9.64
C ALA A 378 -28.55 8.77 8.77
N ARG A 379 -28.94 7.51 8.48
CA ARG A 379 -30.23 7.18 7.84
C ARG A 379 -31.42 7.36 8.79
N GLU A 380 -31.25 7.16 10.09
CA GLU A 380 -32.28 7.46 11.10
C GLU A 380 -32.42 8.98 11.37
N SER A 381 -31.33 9.75 11.33
CA SER A 381 -31.35 11.20 11.49
C SER A 381 -31.81 11.96 10.23
N GLY A 382 -31.56 11.38 9.05
CA GLY A 382 -31.90 11.99 7.75
C GLY A 382 -30.81 12.88 7.17
N ASP A 383 -29.56 12.78 7.63
CA ASP A 383 -28.44 13.57 7.09
C ASP A 383 -27.96 12.99 5.75
N ALA A 384 -28.31 13.67 4.66
CA ALA A 384 -27.96 13.24 3.31
C ALA A 384 -26.46 13.42 2.98
N GLU A 385 -25.77 14.38 3.59
CA GLU A 385 -24.35 14.64 3.33
C GLU A 385 -23.47 13.63 4.09
N GLU A 386 -23.81 13.29 5.33
CA GLU A 386 -23.14 12.21 6.06
C GLU A 386 -23.38 10.85 5.40
N VAL A 387 -24.60 10.56 4.92
CA VAL A 387 -24.90 9.29 4.23
C VAL A 387 -24.10 9.13 2.93
N GLU A 388 -23.98 10.14 2.07
CA GLU A 388 -23.19 10.03 0.83
C GLU A 388 -21.70 9.77 1.13
N LEU A 389 -21.13 10.49 2.12
CA LEU A 389 -19.75 10.31 2.56
C LEU A 389 -19.51 8.90 3.13
N LEU A 390 -20.38 8.44 4.02
CA LEU A 390 -20.25 7.12 4.65
C LEU A 390 -20.48 5.98 3.65
N GLU A 391 -21.40 6.11 2.69
CA GLU A 391 -21.56 5.11 1.63
C GLU A 391 -20.31 5.05 0.73
N GLN A 392 -19.64 6.17 0.45
CA GLN A 392 -18.36 6.17 -0.26
C GLN A 392 -17.27 5.44 0.55
N MET A 393 -17.18 5.68 1.86
CA MET A 393 -16.21 4.99 2.74
C MET A 393 -16.52 3.49 2.88
N GLN A 394 -17.80 3.12 3.03
CA GLN A 394 -18.26 1.73 3.10
C GLN A 394 -17.86 0.96 1.84
N ASN A 395 -18.08 1.53 0.66
CA ASN A 395 -17.71 0.92 -0.62
C ASN A 395 -16.19 0.74 -0.75
N ASN A 396 -15.39 1.74 -0.34
CA ASN A 396 -13.93 1.66 -0.36
C ASN A 396 -13.39 0.54 0.55
N PHE A 397 -13.83 0.48 1.81
CA PHE A 397 -13.39 -0.56 2.76
C PHE A 397 -13.91 -1.94 2.38
N THR A 398 -15.16 -2.04 1.92
CA THR A 398 -15.73 -3.29 1.41
C THR A 398 -14.93 -3.82 0.23
N THR A 399 -14.51 -2.96 -0.70
CA THR A 399 -13.71 -3.36 -1.86
C THR A 399 -12.33 -3.91 -1.46
N ALA A 400 -11.69 -3.31 -0.45
CA ALA A 400 -10.40 -3.77 0.08
C ALA A 400 -10.49 -5.10 0.89
N LEU A 401 -11.66 -5.46 1.40
CA LEU A 401 -11.89 -6.62 2.28
C LEU A 401 -12.58 -7.81 1.58
N ASN A 402 -13.44 -7.53 0.60
CA ASN A 402 -14.34 -8.51 -0.03
C ASN A 402 -13.65 -9.18 -1.23
N VAL A 403 -12.54 -9.86 -0.96
CA VAL A 403 -11.65 -10.44 -1.98
C VAL A 403 -11.80 -11.96 -2.03
N SER A 404 -11.74 -12.54 -3.23
CA SER A 404 -11.75 -13.98 -3.47
C SER A 404 -10.31 -14.51 -3.64
N PRO A 405 -9.68 -15.11 -2.60
CA PRO A 405 -8.22 -15.33 -2.59
C PRO A 405 -7.71 -16.36 -3.61
N ARG A 406 -8.61 -17.05 -4.31
CA ARG A 406 -8.28 -18.02 -5.38
C ARG A 406 -8.67 -17.58 -6.79
N ARG A 407 -9.06 -16.31 -6.95
CA ARG A 407 -9.52 -15.75 -8.22
C ARG A 407 -8.57 -14.63 -8.66
N ILE A 408 -7.92 -14.81 -9.80
CA ILE A 408 -6.90 -13.89 -10.32
C ILE A 408 -7.38 -13.29 -11.65
N GLY A 409 -7.29 -11.97 -11.78
CA GLY A 409 -7.62 -11.25 -12.99
C GLY A 409 -6.52 -11.37 -14.04
N VAL A 410 -6.88 -11.38 -15.32
CA VAL A 410 -5.94 -11.47 -16.43
C VAL A 410 -6.35 -10.49 -17.52
N ILE A 411 -5.53 -9.47 -17.79
CA ILE A 411 -5.81 -8.48 -18.84
C ILE A 411 -4.81 -8.64 -19.99
N LEU A 412 -5.30 -8.97 -21.18
CA LEU A 412 -4.48 -9.19 -22.38
C LEU A 412 -5.07 -8.49 -23.61
N PRO A 413 -4.31 -8.29 -24.70
CA PRO A 413 -4.81 -7.69 -25.95
C PRO A 413 -5.37 -8.76 -26.90
N LEU A 414 -6.55 -9.29 -26.59
CA LEU A 414 -7.13 -10.47 -27.23
C LEU A 414 -7.70 -10.15 -28.63
N SER A 415 -8.43 -9.04 -28.79
CA SER A 415 -8.99 -8.62 -30.09
C SER A 415 -7.98 -7.90 -31.00
N SER A 416 -6.67 -8.16 -30.84
CA SER A 416 -5.66 -7.46 -31.63
C SER A 416 -5.55 -8.02 -33.05
N SER A 417 -5.76 -7.17 -34.05
CA SER A 417 -5.53 -7.50 -35.47
C SER A 417 -4.05 -7.66 -35.84
N SER A 418 -3.12 -7.33 -34.93
CA SER A 418 -1.69 -7.57 -35.14
C SER A 418 -1.32 -8.99 -34.72
N ALA A 419 -1.00 -9.84 -35.70
CA ALA A 419 -0.60 -11.23 -35.45
C ALA A 419 0.55 -11.37 -34.43
N LYS A 420 1.48 -10.40 -34.37
CA LYS A 420 2.55 -10.38 -33.35
C LYS A 420 2.00 -10.14 -31.94
N VAL A 421 1.01 -9.26 -31.78
CA VAL A 421 0.41 -8.96 -30.46
C VAL A 421 -0.52 -10.09 -30.01
N ALA A 422 -1.33 -10.64 -30.92
CA ALA A 422 -2.16 -11.81 -30.67
C ALA A 422 -1.32 -13.04 -30.29
N GLY A 423 -0.18 -13.25 -30.96
CA GLY A 423 0.79 -14.29 -30.60
C GLY A 423 1.29 -14.15 -29.16
N LEU A 424 1.77 -12.98 -28.75
CA LEU A 424 2.21 -12.73 -27.37
C LEU A 424 1.09 -12.92 -26.33
N ALA A 425 -0.16 -12.57 -26.68
CA ALA A 425 -1.32 -12.83 -25.82
C ALA A 425 -1.60 -14.33 -25.67
N GLN A 426 -1.54 -15.10 -26.75
CA GLN A 426 -1.71 -16.56 -26.73
C GLN A 426 -0.57 -17.26 -25.99
N GLU A 427 0.68 -16.85 -26.21
CA GLU A 427 1.86 -17.35 -25.48
C GLU A 427 1.73 -17.13 -23.97
N THR A 428 1.18 -15.97 -23.57
CA THR A 428 0.88 -15.63 -22.17
C THR A 428 -0.23 -16.52 -21.60
N LEU A 429 -1.37 -16.66 -22.30
CA LEU A 429 -2.47 -17.56 -21.90
C LEU A 429 -1.99 -19.01 -21.74
N ASN A 430 -1.17 -19.50 -22.67
CA ASN A 430 -0.57 -20.84 -22.58
C ASN A 430 0.24 -20.99 -21.29
N GLY A 431 1.04 -19.98 -20.91
CA GLY A 431 1.82 -19.99 -19.68
C GLY A 431 0.97 -20.07 -18.41
N LEU A 432 -0.08 -19.25 -18.32
CA LEU A 432 -1.03 -19.25 -17.21
C LEU A 432 -1.76 -20.62 -17.08
N TRP A 433 -2.27 -21.13 -18.19
CA TRP A 433 -2.98 -22.41 -18.20
C TRP A 433 -2.06 -23.59 -17.84
N LEU A 434 -0.80 -23.57 -18.30
CA LEU A 434 0.21 -24.54 -17.89
C LEU A 434 0.52 -24.45 -16.38
N ALA A 435 0.53 -23.26 -15.78
CA ALA A 435 0.73 -23.10 -14.34
C ALA A 435 -0.43 -23.68 -13.51
N LEU A 436 -1.68 -23.41 -13.87
CA LEU A 436 -2.86 -24.05 -13.24
C LEU A 436 -2.73 -25.58 -13.24
N ARG A 437 -2.46 -26.17 -14.42
CA ARG A 437 -2.30 -27.63 -14.60
C ARG A 437 -1.05 -28.19 -13.92
N ALA A 438 -0.03 -27.36 -13.65
CA ALA A 438 1.16 -27.74 -12.89
C ALA A 438 0.94 -27.75 -11.38
N HIS A 439 0.01 -26.93 -10.88
CA HIS A 439 -0.40 -26.84 -9.48
C HIS A 439 -1.43 -27.92 -9.12
N GLU A 440 -2.48 -28.12 -9.94
CA GLU A 440 -3.46 -29.23 -9.79
C GLU A 440 -2.75 -30.58 -9.56
N LYS A 441 -1.74 -30.87 -10.38
CA LYS A 441 -0.98 -32.12 -10.27
C LYS A 441 -0.15 -32.22 -8.98
N SER A 442 0.28 -31.10 -8.39
CA SER A 442 1.03 -31.11 -7.12
C SER A 442 0.13 -31.57 -5.98
N ILE A 443 -1.07 -30.98 -5.83
CA ILE A 443 -2.06 -31.40 -4.82
C ILE A 443 -2.34 -32.90 -4.93
N LEU A 444 -2.49 -33.41 -6.16
CA LEU A 444 -2.76 -34.84 -6.40
C LEU A 444 -1.57 -35.76 -6.06
N THR A 445 -0.32 -35.30 -6.13
CA THR A 445 0.83 -36.09 -5.68
C THR A 445 1.03 -36.00 -4.16
N ASP A 446 0.84 -34.81 -3.59
CA ASP A 446 1.10 -34.55 -2.18
C ASP A 446 0.05 -35.30 -1.30
N ASN A 447 -1.22 -35.26 -1.72
CA ASN A 447 -2.29 -36.08 -1.13
C ASN A 447 -2.07 -37.60 -1.31
N GLN A 448 -1.28 -38.05 -2.29
CA GLN A 448 -0.94 -39.47 -2.44
C GLN A 448 0.21 -39.90 -1.52
N THR A 449 1.19 -39.02 -1.27
CA THR A 449 2.26 -39.31 -0.30
C THR A 449 1.75 -39.38 1.13
N ASP A 450 0.86 -38.47 1.55
CA ASP A 450 0.31 -38.47 2.91
C ASP A 450 -0.49 -39.76 3.21
N ASN A 451 -1.30 -40.22 2.26
CA ASN A 451 -2.02 -41.49 2.36
C ASN A 451 -1.10 -42.72 2.31
N ALA A 452 0.02 -42.65 1.57
CA ALA A 452 0.99 -43.73 1.54
C ALA A 452 1.75 -43.89 2.88
N THR A 453 2.08 -42.78 3.56
CA THR A 453 2.72 -42.82 4.89
C THR A 453 1.80 -43.36 5.99
N LEU A 454 0.48 -43.14 5.89
CA LEU A 454 -0.49 -43.73 6.80
C LEU A 454 -0.56 -45.26 6.63
N LEU A 455 -0.70 -45.73 5.39
CA LEU A 455 -0.80 -47.16 5.06
C LEU A 455 0.48 -47.97 5.39
N THR A 456 1.64 -47.33 5.56
CA THR A 456 2.86 -48.02 6.02
C THR A 456 2.99 -48.16 7.54
N ASN A 457 2.27 -47.38 8.34
CA ASN A 457 2.40 -47.38 9.81
C ASN A 457 1.44 -48.33 10.52
N GLU A 458 0.29 -48.68 9.93
CA GLU A 458 -0.69 -49.61 10.54
C GLU A 458 -0.22 -51.07 10.62
N LEU A 459 0.90 -51.43 10.00
CA LEU A 459 1.43 -52.80 9.94
C LEU A 459 2.57 -53.10 10.94
N SER A 460 2.97 -52.15 11.80
CA SER A 460 4.18 -52.32 12.65
C SER A 460 4.18 -51.65 14.04
N ALA A 461 3.01 -51.48 14.69
CA ALA A 461 2.95 -51.11 16.11
C ALA A 461 1.79 -51.76 16.85
N ASN A 462 2.07 -52.70 17.77
CA ASN A 462 1.03 -53.34 18.60
C ASN A 462 1.55 -53.64 20.03
N SER A 463 1.84 -52.59 20.80
CA SER A 463 2.20 -52.68 22.22
C SER A 463 2.11 -51.36 22.99
N GLN A 464 1.29 -51.36 24.06
CA GLN A 464 1.46 -50.61 25.32
C GLN A 464 1.36 -49.06 25.35
N ILE A 465 0.16 -48.59 25.64
CA ILE A 465 -0.23 -47.65 26.74
C ILE A 465 0.85 -46.67 27.27
N ALA A 466 0.62 -45.37 27.06
CA ALA A 466 0.68 -44.31 28.09
C ALA A 466 0.03 -43.01 27.55
N ASP A 467 -0.50 -42.16 28.44
CA ASP A 467 -1.19 -40.91 28.07
C ASP A 467 -0.24 -39.82 27.54
N ASN A 468 -0.72 -39.00 26.60
CA ASN A 468 -0.71 -37.52 26.72
C ASN A 468 -1.39 -36.79 25.53
N VAL A 469 -2.12 -35.72 25.85
CA VAL A 469 -2.50 -34.55 25.03
C VAL A 469 -2.84 -34.80 23.55
N THR A 470 -4.13 -34.98 23.25
CA THR A 470 -4.68 -34.84 21.90
C THR A 470 -4.72 -33.37 21.47
N VAL A 471 -3.74 -32.93 20.68
CA VAL A 471 -3.89 -31.75 19.82
C VAL A 471 -4.72 -32.16 18.60
N GLU A 472 -5.97 -31.74 18.51
CA GLU A 472 -6.82 -32.01 17.35
C GLU A 472 -6.34 -31.22 16.12
N THR A 473 -5.42 -31.81 15.36
CA THR A 473 -5.09 -31.35 14.01
C THR A 473 -6.25 -31.65 13.06
N MET A 474 -7.26 -30.78 13.07
CA MET A 474 -8.37 -30.74 12.12
C MET A 474 -7.86 -31.03 10.68
N PRO A 475 -8.43 -32.02 9.97
CA PRO A 475 -7.96 -32.35 8.63
C PRO A 475 -8.14 -31.15 7.69
N LYS A 476 -7.13 -30.88 6.85
CA LYS A 476 -7.17 -29.79 5.87
C LYS A 476 -8.29 -30.01 4.86
N LYS A 477 -9.47 -29.44 5.11
CA LYS A 477 -10.55 -29.32 4.12
C LYS A 477 -9.95 -28.67 2.86
N PRO A 478 -10.01 -29.30 1.67
CA PRO A 478 -9.42 -28.74 0.47
C PRO A 478 -10.13 -27.45 0.11
N ALA A 479 -9.37 -26.35 0.06
CA ALA A 479 -9.88 -25.08 -0.45
C ALA A 479 -10.19 -25.18 -1.96
N GLY A 480 -11.13 -24.37 -2.42
CA GLY A 480 -11.73 -24.45 -3.77
C GLY A 480 -10.74 -24.29 -4.94
N PRO A 481 -11.20 -24.49 -6.19
CA PRO A 481 -10.37 -24.38 -7.38
C PRO A 481 -9.75 -22.99 -7.56
N TRP A 482 -8.69 -22.93 -8.36
CA TRP A 482 -8.12 -21.67 -8.84
C TRP A 482 -8.89 -21.17 -10.07
N GLU A 483 -9.29 -19.91 -10.06
CA GLU A 483 -10.05 -19.27 -11.13
C GLU A 483 -9.24 -18.16 -11.79
N LEU A 484 -9.23 -18.11 -13.13
CA LEU A 484 -8.64 -17.01 -13.89
C LEU A 484 -9.75 -16.25 -14.62
N VAL A 485 -9.95 -15.00 -14.26
CA VAL A 485 -10.97 -14.14 -14.86
C VAL A 485 -10.30 -13.26 -15.92
N VAL A 486 -10.50 -13.63 -17.18
CA VAL A 486 -9.85 -12.97 -18.31
C VAL A 486 -10.70 -11.81 -18.84
N ARG A 487 -10.05 -10.69 -19.18
CA ARG A 487 -10.64 -9.54 -19.87
C ARG A 487 -9.73 -9.04 -20.99
N ASP A 488 -10.33 -8.43 -22.01
CA ASP A 488 -9.60 -7.85 -23.14
C ASP A 488 -9.33 -6.36 -22.92
N SER A 489 -8.05 -5.98 -22.94
CA SER A 489 -7.61 -4.57 -22.96
C SER A 489 -8.00 -3.83 -24.23
N HIS A 490 -8.25 -4.54 -25.34
CA HIS A 490 -8.43 -4.01 -26.70
C HIS A 490 -7.30 -3.05 -27.15
N LEU A 491 -6.12 -3.11 -26.52
CA LEU A 491 -5.04 -2.11 -26.63
C LEU A 491 -5.47 -0.66 -26.29
N ASN A 492 -6.57 -0.49 -25.54
CA ASN A 492 -7.18 0.81 -25.21
C ASN A 492 -7.04 1.12 -23.71
N PRO A 493 -6.46 2.27 -23.32
CA PRO A 493 -6.30 2.68 -21.91
C PRO A 493 -7.60 2.68 -21.09
N GLU A 494 -8.65 3.35 -21.56
CA GLU A 494 -9.88 3.54 -20.79
C GLU A 494 -10.67 2.23 -20.63
N LYS A 495 -10.73 1.41 -21.68
CA LYS A 495 -11.27 0.05 -21.55
C LYS A 495 -10.45 -0.81 -20.58
N THR A 496 -9.14 -0.61 -20.51
CA THR A 496 -8.28 -1.30 -19.53
C THR A 496 -8.59 -0.86 -18.10
N LYS A 497 -8.80 0.43 -17.85
CA LYS A 497 -9.21 0.95 -16.53
C LYS A 497 -10.57 0.40 -16.10
N SER A 498 -11.56 0.42 -17.00
CA SER A 498 -12.88 -0.18 -16.72
C SER A 498 -12.81 -1.69 -16.49
N ALA A 499 -11.92 -2.42 -17.18
CA ALA A 499 -11.70 -3.85 -16.94
C ALA A 499 -11.00 -4.12 -15.59
N ILE A 500 -10.08 -3.25 -15.14
CA ILE A 500 -9.50 -3.32 -13.80
C ILE A 500 -10.60 -3.15 -12.73
N ARG A 501 -11.44 -2.12 -12.83
CA ARG A 501 -12.59 -1.91 -11.95
C ARG A 501 -13.52 -3.12 -11.90
N GLU A 502 -13.93 -3.63 -13.07
CA GLU A 502 -14.79 -4.81 -13.19
C GLU A 502 -14.19 -6.05 -12.48
N LEU A 503 -12.88 -6.28 -12.64
CA LEU A 503 -12.17 -7.39 -12.01
C LEU A 503 -12.09 -7.25 -10.47
N VAL A 504 -11.94 -6.03 -9.94
CA VAL A 504 -11.86 -5.79 -8.50
C VAL A 504 -13.25 -5.75 -7.86
N GLU A 505 -14.13 -4.86 -8.33
CA GLU A 505 -15.42 -4.55 -7.70
C GLU A 505 -16.42 -5.71 -7.81
N LYS A 506 -16.51 -6.33 -8.99
CA LYS A 506 -17.52 -7.35 -9.29
C LYS A 506 -16.98 -8.76 -9.16
N GLU A 507 -15.84 -9.02 -9.79
CA GLU A 507 -15.23 -10.34 -9.81
C GLU A 507 -14.40 -10.63 -8.55
N ARG A 508 -14.02 -9.60 -7.77
CA ARG A 508 -13.33 -9.72 -6.47
C ARG A 508 -11.97 -10.42 -6.55
N VAL A 509 -11.16 -10.10 -7.57
CA VAL A 509 -9.85 -10.75 -7.77
C VAL A 509 -8.82 -10.35 -6.71
N ILE A 510 -7.95 -11.29 -6.32
CA ILE A 510 -6.85 -11.07 -5.36
C ILE A 510 -5.62 -10.39 -5.95
N ALA A 511 -5.44 -10.50 -7.28
CA ALA A 511 -4.37 -9.88 -8.05
C ALA A 511 -4.75 -9.83 -9.53
N VAL A 512 -4.05 -9.04 -10.33
CA VAL A 512 -4.18 -8.98 -11.79
C VAL A 512 -2.84 -9.26 -12.47
N ILE A 513 -2.85 -10.08 -13.53
CA ILE A 513 -1.68 -10.40 -14.37
C ILE A 513 -1.80 -9.72 -15.74
N GLY A 514 -0.69 -9.16 -16.23
CA GLY A 514 -0.64 -8.31 -17.41
C GLY A 514 -0.90 -6.84 -17.06
N PRO A 515 -1.17 -5.95 -18.03
CA PRO A 515 -1.13 -6.16 -19.47
C PRO A 515 0.27 -6.35 -20.08
N LEU A 516 0.32 -6.46 -21.41
CA LEU A 516 1.57 -6.62 -22.19
C LEU A 516 2.07 -5.29 -22.80
N ALA A 517 1.15 -4.46 -23.30
CA ALA A 517 1.49 -3.24 -24.05
C ALA A 517 1.72 -2.05 -23.10
N ARG A 518 2.63 -1.13 -23.46
CA ARG A 518 3.01 0.03 -22.64
C ARG A 518 1.79 0.80 -22.13
N LYS A 519 1.02 1.41 -23.04
CA LYS A 519 -0.10 2.32 -22.68
C LYS A 519 -1.18 1.67 -21.83
N THR A 520 -1.47 0.38 -22.05
CA THR A 520 -2.46 -0.34 -21.23
C THR A 520 -1.88 -0.78 -19.90
N SER A 521 -0.57 -1.01 -19.80
CA SER A 521 0.09 -1.30 -18.52
C SER A 521 0.22 -0.07 -17.64
N GLU A 522 0.50 1.10 -18.22
CA GLU A 522 0.46 2.39 -17.52
C GLU A 522 -0.95 2.67 -17.00
N ALA A 523 -1.96 2.58 -17.88
CA ALA A 523 -3.36 2.78 -17.51
C ALA A 523 -3.89 1.74 -16.49
N ALA A 524 -3.44 0.48 -16.56
CA ALA A 524 -3.78 -0.54 -15.58
C ALA A 524 -3.13 -0.25 -14.22
N ALA A 525 -1.88 0.19 -14.20
CA ALA A 525 -1.16 0.53 -12.97
C ALA A 525 -1.78 1.75 -12.26
N GLU A 526 -2.10 2.81 -13.01
CA GLU A 526 -2.82 3.98 -12.49
C GLU A 526 -4.14 3.62 -11.79
N GLU A 527 -4.86 2.58 -12.25
CA GLU A 527 -6.15 2.19 -11.70
C GLU A 527 -6.03 1.11 -10.60
N ALA A 528 -5.10 0.17 -10.76
CA ALA A 528 -4.80 -0.85 -9.77
C ALA A 528 -4.24 -0.25 -8.48
N GLU A 529 -3.45 0.81 -8.56
CA GLU A 529 -2.94 1.52 -7.38
C GLU A 529 -4.05 2.25 -6.62
N LYS A 530 -4.99 2.91 -7.32
CA LYS A 530 -6.16 3.56 -6.67
C LYS A 530 -7.02 2.55 -5.93
N LEU A 531 -7.24 1.39 -6.54
CA LEU A 531 -8.00 0.27 -5.96
C LEU A 531 -7.16 -0.59 -5.02
N ARG A 532 -5.88 -0.25 -4.80
CA ARG A 532 -4.91 -0.97 -3.95
C ARG A 532 -4.87 -2.48 -4.21
N VAL A 533 -4.93 -2.91 -5.48
CA VAL A 533 -4.87 -4.33 -5.90
C VAL A 533 -3.50 -4.68 -6.52
N PRO A 534 -2.85 -5.80 -6.14
CA PRO A 534 -1.58 -6.22 -6.75
C PRO A 534 -1.68 -6.44 -8.26
N LEU A 535 -0.90 -5.69 -9.04
CA LEU A 535 -0.82 -5.81 -10.50
C LEU A 535 0.57 -6.28 -10.92
N ILE A 536 0.68 -7.45 -11.55
CA ILE A 536 1.94 -7.94 -12.11
C ILE A 536 1.93 -7.72 -13.62
N SER A 537 2.44 -6.58 -14.07
CA SER A 537 2.59 -6.26 -15.49
C SER A 537 3.57 -7.22 -16.16
N LEU A 538 3.23 -7.65 -17.37
CA LEU A 538 4.10 -8.44 -18.23
C LEU A 538 4.66 -7.59 -19.39
N SER A 539 4.78 -6.27 -19.21
CA SER A 539 5.29 -5.38 -20.26
C SER A 539 6.82 -5.36 -20.36
N LEU A 540 7.33 -5.22 -21.59
CA LEU A 540 8.75 -4.92 -21.89
C LEU A 540 9.08 -3.41 -21.71
N THR A 541 8.26 -2.70 -20.94
CA THR A 541 8.51 -1.31 -20.54
C THR A 541 8.93 -1.33 -19.08
N ALA A 542 10.19 -1.01 -18.80
CA ALA A 542 10.66 -0.80 -17.42
C ALA A 542 10.06 0.49 -16.85
N GLY A 543 9.93 0.57 -15.53
CA GLY A 543 9.39 1.75 -14.83
C GLY A 543 7.86 1.79 -14.72
N ILE A 544 7.15 0.76 -15.19
CA ILE A 544 5.72 0.57 -14.85
C ILE A 544 5.51 0.47 -13.33
N PRO A 545 6.38 -0.22 -12.55
CA PRO A 545 6.28 -0.26 -11.09
C PRO A 545 6.50 1.09 -10.39
N GLU A 546 7.12 2.07 -11.04
CA GLU A 546 7.33 3.42 -10.48
C GLU A 546 6.01 4.24 -10.41
N LEU A 547 4.88 3.64 -10.77
CA LEU A 547 3.53 4.22 -10.70
C LEU A 547 2.76 3.91 -9.41
N GLY A 548 3.22 2.98 -8.55
CA GLY A 548 2.50 2.66 -7.32
C GLY A 548 3.06 1.48 -6.51
N ASP A 549 2.81 1.48 -5.19
CA ASP A 549 3.24 0.46 -4.24
C ASP A 549 2.74 -0.96 -4.56
N TYR A 550 1.59 -1.09 -5.22
CA TYR A 550 0.94 -2.36 -5.57
C TYR A 550 1.33 -2.86 -6.97
N ILE A 551 2.20 -2.12 -7.67
CA ILE A 551 2.53 -2.37 -9.06
C ILE A 551 3.86 -3.12 -9.15
N PHE A 552 3.84 -4.25 -9.83
CA PHE A 552 4.99 -5.13 -10.05
C PHE A 552 5.18 -5.39 -11.56
N ARG A 553 6.37 -5.79 -11.98
CA ARG A 553 6.64 -6.15 -13.38
C ARG A 553 7.50 -7.39 -13.53
N ASN A 554 6.95 -8.46 -14.10
CA ASN A 554 7.68 -9.67 -14.47
C ASN A 554 7.88 -9.77 -16.00
N ASN A 555 8.93 -9.14 -16.51
CA ASN A 555 9.43 -9.34 -17.86
C ASN A 555 10.96 -9.15 -17.85
N GLN A 556 11.63 -9.23 -19.00
CA GLN A 556 13.06 -8.93 -19.12
C GLN A 556 13.38 -7.50 -18.66
N SER A 557 14.55 -7.34 -18.03
CA SER A 557 15.16 -6.05 -17.73
C SER A 557 16.38 -5.86 -18.62
N TRP A 558 16.30 -4.92 -19.56
CA TRP A 558 17.43 -4.54 -20.43
C TRP A 558 18.65 -4.03 -19.65
N ASN A 559 18.45 -3.56 -18.40
CA ASN A 559 19.54 -3.13 -17.54
C ASN A 559 20.32 -4.32 -16.97
N GLN A 560 19.63 -5.30 -16.36
CA GLN A 560 20.26 -6.55 -15.89
C GLN A 560 20.98 -7.29 -17.03
N GLU A 561 20.32 -7.40 -18.18
CA GLU A 561 20.87 -8.02 -19.40
C GLU A 561 22.22 -7.40 -19.80
N VAL A 562 22.26 -6.07 -19.91
CA VAL A 562 23.47 -5.32 -20.29
C VAL A 562 24.55 -5.41 -19.21
N LEU A 563 24.17 -5.31 -17.93
CA LEU A 563 25.11 -5.36 -16.81
C LEU A 563 25.80 -6.73 -16.70
N GLU A 564 25.05 -7.83 -16.83
CA GLU A 564 25.60 -9.20 -16.82
C GLU A 564 26.61 -9.41 -17.96
N LEU A 565 26.23 -9.02 -19.19
CA LEU A 565 27.08 -9.17 -20.38
C LEU A 565 28.36 -8.33 -20.29
N LEU A 566 28.27 -7.12 -19.71
CA LEU A 566 29.42 -6.25 -19.49
C LEU A 566 30.30 -6.73 -18.33
N GLU A 567 29.71 -7.24 -17.24
CA GLU A 567 30.45 -7.82 -16.12
C GLU A 567 31.32 -8.99 -16.61
N TYR A 568 30.71 -9.91 -17.37
CA TYR A 568 31.44 -10.96 -18.06
C TYR A 568 32.57 -10.43 -18.97
N ALA A 569 32.29 -9.39 -19.77
CA ALA A 569 33.27 -8.83 -20.70
C ALA A 569 34.48 -8.17 -20.01
N VAL A 570 34.25 -7.44 -18.92
CA VAL A 570 35.33 -6.77 -18.18
C VAL A 570 36.07 -7.77 -17.29
N SER A 571 35.36 -8.59 -16.53
CA SER A 571 35.96 -9.43 -15.48
C SER A 571 36.56 -10.74 -16.02
N GLU A 572 35.85 -11.47 -16.89
CA GLU A 572 36.32 -12.78 -17.41
C GLU A 572 37.13 -12.65 -18.71
N LEU A 573 36.78 -11.69 -19.57
CA LEU A 573 37.46 -11.49 -20.86
C LEU A 573 38.53 -10.39 -20.84
N GLN A 574 38.61 -9.60 -19.77
CA GLN A 574 39.54 -8.46 -19.63
C GLN A 574 39.41 -7.43 -20.77
N ALA A 575 38.22 -7.35 -21.38
CA ALA A 575 37.90 -6.39 -22.45
C ALA A 575 37.46 -5.07 -21.83
N CYS A 576 38.08 -3.96 -22.22
CA CYS A 576 37.80 -2.64 -21.65
C CYS A 576 37.83 -1.50 -22.69
N ARG A 577 37.90 -1.86 -23.98
CA ARG A 577 37.70 -0.96 -25.13
C ARG A 577 36.65 -1.57 -26.05
N PHE A 578 35.49 -0.93 -26.15
CA PHE A 578 34.31 -1.48 -26.82
C PHE A 578 33.94 -0.74 -28.10
N LEU A 579 33.46 -1.47 -29.10
CA LEU A 579 32.60 -0.91 -30.15
C LEU A 579 31.13 -1.28 -29.85
N ILE A 580 30.18 -0.40 -30.19
CA ILE A 580 28.76 -0.72 -30.11
C ILE A 580 28.09 -0.58 -31.48
N LEU A 581 27.50 -1.67 -31.96
CA LEU A 581 26.63 -1.71 -33.13
C LEU A 581 25.18 -1.94 -32.68
N TYR A 582 24.23 -1.08 -33.05
CA TYR A 582 22.84 -1.21 -32.55
C TYR A 582 21.78 -1.01 -33.62
N ALA A 583 20.67 -1.75 -33.52
CA ALA A 583 19.49 -1.50 -34.34
C ALA A 583 18.87 -0.14 -33.97
N LYS A 584 18.57 0.72 -34.95
CA LYS A 584 17.93 2.05 -34.76
C LYS A 584 16.44 1.97 -34.35
N THR A 585 16.07 0.98 -33.53
CA THR A 585 14.77 0.81 -32.85
C THR A 585 14.75 1.53 -31.48
N ARG A 586 13.64 1.46 -30.74
CA ARG A 586 13.59 1.90 -29.32
C ARG A 586 14.52 1.06 -28.44
N GLU A 587 14.47 -0.26 -28.63
CA GLU A 587 15.25 -1.24 -27.87
C GLU A 587 16.75 -1.09 -28.09
N GLY A 588 17.22 -1.13 -29.33
CA GLY A 588 18.65 -1.04 -29.63
C GLY A 588 19.28 0.28 -29.16
N ARG A 589 18.55 1.40 -29.28
CA ARG A 589 18.98 2.69 -28.70
C ARG A 589 19.10 2.64 -27.18
N GLN A 590 18.19 1.95 -26.48
CA GLN A 590 18.24 1.88 -25.02
C GLN A 590 19.32 0.93 -24.53
N LYS A 591 19.47 -0.26 -25.13
CA LYS A 591 20.57 -1.19 -24.81
C LYS A 591 21.95 -0.57 -25.08
N MET A 592 22.10 0.17 -26.19
CA MET A 592 23.33 0.92 -26.48
C MET A 592 23.68 1.94 -25.38
N ARG A 593 22.70 2.75 -24.93
CA ARG A 593 22.91 3.73 -23.85
C ARG A 593 23.28 3.07 -22.54
N LEU A 594 22.54 2.04 -22.14
CA LEU A 594 22.82 1.28 -20.92
C LEU A 594 24.24 0.69 -20.95
N PHE A 595 24.68 0.16 -22.09
CA PHE A 595 26.01 -0.43 -22.22
C PHE A 595 27.10 0.64 -22.18
N TRP A 596 26.90 1.76 -22.88
CA TRP A 596 27.81 2.93 -22.84
C TRP A 596 27.97 3.47 -21.41
N ASP A 597 26.85 3.74 -20.73
CA ASP A 597 26.84 4.29 -19.37
C ASP A 597 27.47 3.32 -18.36
N ALA A 598 27.23 2.02 -18.50
CA ALA A 598 27.81 1.01 -17.62
C ALA A 598 29.31 0.78 -17.89
N ALA A 599 29.75 0.83 -19.16
CA ALA A 599 31.17 0.72 -19.53
C ALA A 599 31.98 1.89 -18.95
N LEU A 600 31.48 3.13 -19.09
CA LEU A 600 32.11 4.31 -18.49
C LEU A 600 32.19 4.22 -16.96
N ARG A 601 31.15 3.70 -16.28
CA ARG A 601 31.17 3.48 -14.82
C ARG A 601 32.19 2.44 -14.37
N LYS A 602 32.53 1.46 -15.21
CA LYS A 602 33.63 0.51 -14.98
C LYS A 602 35.01 1.05 -15.39
N GLY A 603 35.11 2.31 -15.84
CA GLY A 603 36.36 2.92 -16.29
C GLY A 603 36.80 2.50 -17.69
N CYS A 604 35.92 1.88 -18.48
CA CYS A 604 36.22 1.36 -19.81
C CYS A 604 35.84 2.34 -20.94
N GLU A 605 36.59 2.27 -22.03
CA GLU A 605 36.43 3.11 -23.22
C GLU A 605 35.37 2.53 -24.16
N VAL A 606 34.54 3.40 -24.74
CA VAL A 606 33.75 3.04 -25.94
C VAL A 606 34.31 3.81 -27.13
N VAL A 607 35.01 3.07 -27.99
CA VAL A 607 35.83 3.60 -29.09
C VAL A 607 34.97 4.20 -30.21
N ALA A 608 33.83 3.57 -30.53
CA ALA A 608 32.82 4.11 -31.45
C ALA A 608 31.46 3.44 -31.26
N VAL A 609 30.42 4.16 -31.69
CA VAL A 609 29.01 3.73 -31.69
C VAL A 609 28.45 3.95 -33.09
N GLU A 610 27.92 2.91 -33.72
CA GLU A 610 27.20 3.03 -34.99
C GLU A 610 25.84 2.35 -34.91
N GLY A 611 24.87 2.93 -35.62
CA GLY A 611 23.50 2.43 -35.64
C GLY A 611 23.03 2.08 -37.04
N TYR A 612 22.47 0.90 -37.23
CA TYR A 612 21.96 0.44 -38.53
C TYR A 612 20.43 0.38 -38.54
N LYS A 613 19.80 0.34 -39.73
CA LYS A 613 18.35 0.18 -39.88
C LYS A 613 17.95 -1.28 -39.73
N ASP A 614 17.00 -1.54 -38.83
CA ASP A 614 16.44 -2.88 -38.56
C ASP A 614 15.71 -3.51 -39.77
N GLU A 615 15.30 -2.68 -40.72
CA GLU A 615 14.55 -3.07 -41.93
C GLU A 615 15.20 -2.45 -43.17
N GLY A 616 15.23 -3.21 -44.28
CA GLY A 616 15.63 -2.72 -45.61
C GLY A 616 17.13 -2.43 -45.83
N GLN A 617 17.99 -2.51 -44.81
CA GLN A 617 19.44 -2.32 -44.98
C GLN A 617 20.07 -3.50 -45.72
N LYS A 618 20.93 -3.19 -46.72
CA LYS A 618 21.58 -4.18 -47.60
C LYS A 618 23.12 -4.21 -47.49
N SER A 619 23.69 -3.27 -46.74
CA SER A 619 25.13 -3.07 -46.58
C SER A 619 25.41 -2.44 -45.22
N LEU A 620 26.56 -2.75 -44.63
CA LEU A 620 27.09 -2.16 -43.38
C LEU A 620 28.50 -1.58 -43.59
N VAL A 621 28.90 -1.32 -44.85
CA VAL A 621 30.25 -0.84 -45.20
C VAL A 621 30.56 0.46 -44.48
N ASN A 622 29.63 1.43 -44.47
CA ASN A 622 29.85 2.73 -43.83
C ASN A 622 30.09 2.57 -42.32
N GLU A 623 29.27 1.77 -41.64
CA GLU A 623 29.36 1.51 -40.21
C GLU A 623 30.69 0.82 -39.83
N PHE A 624 31.12 -0.18 -40.61
CA PHE A 624 32.40 -0.87 -40.38
C PHE A 624 33.63 -0.07 -40.82
N ASP A 625 33.52 0.82 -41.81
CA ASP A 625 34.58 1.76 -42.20
C ASP A 625 34.81 2.83 -41.12
N THR A 626 33.76 3.28 -40.42
CA THR A 626 33.88 4.10 -39.19
C THR A 626 34.57 3.30 -38.09
N PHE A 627 34.05 2.10 -37.75
CA PHE A 627 34.61 1.25 -36.69
C PHE A 627 36.09 0.90 -36.86
N THR A 628 36.55 0.75 -38.11
CA THR A 628 37.94 0.35 -38.41
C THR A 628 38.82 1.50 -38.88
N GLY A 629 38.38 2.75 -38.68
CA GLY A 629 39.20 3.94 -38.88
C GLY A 629 39.45 4.37 -40.34
N LYS A 630 38.82 3.72 -41.33
CA LYS A 630 39.01 4.01 -42.77
C LYS A 630 38.43 5.37 -43.23
N ASN A 631 37.67 6.01 -42.33
CA ASN A 631 37.22 7.39 -42.47
C ASN A 631 38.25 8.44 -41.97
N GLN A 632 39.46 8.05 -41.57
CA GLN A 632 40.54 9.01 -41.26
C GLN A 632 40.98 9.82 -42.51
N ARG A 633 41.39 11.07 -42.29
CA ARG A 633 41.83 12.00 -43.33
C ARG A 633 43.25 11.66 -43.84
N MET A 634 43.38 10.66 -44.71
CA MET A 634 44.56 10.56 -45.57
C MET A 634 44.65 11.75 -46.53
N THR A 635 45.84 12.02 -47.09
CA THR A 635 45.95 13.05 -48.14
C THR A 635 45.33 12.55 -49.45
N THR A 636 44.99 13.48 -50.34
CA THR A 636 44.47 13.13 -51.68
C THR A 636 45.46 12.29 -52.49
N LYS A 637 46.78 12.46 -52.25
CA LYS A 637 47.85 11.72 -52.90
C LYS A 637 47.85 10.24 -52.49
N ASP A 638 47.67 9.96 -51.20
CA ASP A 638 47.67 8.59 -50.67
C ASP A 638 46.43 7.82 -51.15
N LYS A 639 45.27 8.50 -51.22
CA LYS A 639 44.04 7.91 -51.78
C LYS A 639 44.13 7.67 -53.29
N SER A 640 44.92 8.44 -54.06
CA SER A 640 45.24 8.05 -55.45
C SER A 640 46.19 6.85 -55.53
N ILE A 641 47.22 6.79 -54.68
CA ILE A 641 48.21 5.70 -54.70
C ILE A 641 47.56 4.34 -54.42
N LEU A 642 46.74 4.21 -53.36
CA LEU A 642 46.03 2.95 -53.08
C LEU A 642 45.10 2.53 -54.23
N LYS A 643 44.41 3.50 -54.85
CA LYS A 643 43.50 3.27 -55.97
C LYS A 643 44.23 2.73 -57.21
N ASP A 644 45.39 3.30 -57.53
CA ASP A 644 46.19 2.90 -58.69
C ASP A 644 46.88 1.54 -58.47
N LEU A 645 47.29 1.24 -57.23
CA LEU A 645 47.78 -0.08 -56.80
C LEU A 645 46.66 -1.15 -56.69
N LYS A 646 45.38 -0.73 -56.67
CA LYS A 646 44.19 -1.56 -56.36
C LYS A 646 44.18 -2.14 -54.95
N GLU A 647 44.95 -1.55 -54.04
CA GLU A 647 45.02 -1.93 -52.64
C GLU A 647 43.88 -1.29 -51.83
N LYS A 648 43.62 -1.82 -50.64
CA LYS A 648 42.60 -1.29 -49.71
C LYS A 648 43.23 -0.95 -48.39
N GLU A 649 42.76 0.12 -47.77
CA GLU A 649 43.12 0.51 -46.41
C GLU A 649 42.90 -0.67 -45.44
N ASP A 650 43.91 -0.99 -44.64
CA ASP A 650 43.84 -2.07 -43.66
C ASP A 650 43.03 -1.62 -42.43
N PRO A 651 42.13 -2.47 -41.89
CA PRO A 651 41.26 -2.09 -40.77
C PRO A 651 42.05 -1.94 -39.47
N ILE A 652 41.78 -0.86 -38.73
CA ILE A 652 42.33 -0.62 -37.40
C ILE A 652 41.55 -1.44 -36.36
N HIS A 653 42.27 -2.04 -35.41
CA HIS A 653 41.73 -2.87 -34.33
C HIS A 653 42.18 -2.36 -32.96
N ASN A 654 41.73 -1.15 -32.59
CA ASN A 654 42.03 -0.50 -31.32
C ASN A 654 40.99 -0.80 -30.21
N PHE A 655 40.25 -1.90 -30.34
CA PHE A 655 39.16 -2.33 -29.47
C PHE A 655 39.29 -3.83 -29.16
N ASP A 656 38.71 -4.27 -28.05
CA ASP A 656 38.83 -5.65 -27.54
C ASP A 656 37.59 -6.49 -27.93
N ALA A 657 36.41 -5.88 -27.83
CA ALA A 657 35.12 -6.53 -28.09
C ALA A 657 34.12 -5.60 -28.80
N VAL A 658 33.14 -6.21 -29.48
CA VAL A 658 32.02 -5.52 -30.14
C VAL A 658 30.72 -5.96 -29.48
N PHE A 659 30.00 -5.03 -28.86
CA PHE A 659 28.62 -5.24 -28.43
C PHE A 659 27.67 -5.00 -29.61
N VAL A 660 26.76 -5.95 -29.86
CA VAL A 660 25.81 -5.92 -30.98
C VAL A 660 24.38 -6.09 -30.47
N ALA A 661 23.69 -4.98 -30.27
CA ALA A 661 22.31 -4.93 -29.83
C ALA A 661 21.35 -5.02 -31.03
N VAL A 662 20.91 -6.24 -31.36
CA VAL A 662 19.98 -6.49 -32.47
C VAL A 662 18.50 -6.45 -32.06
N GLY A 663 18.20 -6.64 -30.77
CA GLY A 663 16.85 -6.66 -30.22
C GLY A 663 15.92 -7.62 -30.97
N SER A 664 14.65 -7.25 -31.07
CA SER A 664 13.63 -8.05 -31.78
C SER A 664 13.88 -8.26 -33.29
N GLY A 665 14.93 -7.68 -33.89
CA GLY A 665 15.37 -7.99 -35.25
C GLY A 665 16.31 -9.21 -35.35
N GLY A 666 16.85 -9.69 -34.23
CA GLY A 666 17.49 -11.00 -34.05
C GLY A 666 18.38 -11.52 -35.19
N VAL A 667 18.22 -12.80 -35.53
CA VAL A 667 19.05 -13.47 -36.54
C VAL A 667 18.93 -12.85 -37.94
N LYS A 668 17.80 -12.24 -38.30
CA LYS A 668 17.64 -11.48 -39.56
C LYS A 668 18.71 -10.38 -39.67
N ASN A 669 18.97 -9.66 -38.58
CA ASN A 669 20.05 -8.66 -38.53
C ASN A 669 21.44 -9.31 -38.50
N LEU A 670 21.64 -10.35 -37.67
CA LEU A 670 22.94 -11.01 -37.53
C LEU A 670 23.45 -11.65 -38.85
N ARG A 671 22.54 -12.12 -39.70
CA ARG A 671 22.84 -12.60 -41.07
C ARG A 671 23.45 -11.53 -41.99
N LEU A 672 23.17 -10.25 -41.74
CA LEU A 672 23.81 -9.12 -42.44
C LEU A 672 25.13 -8.72 -41.77
N ILE A 673 25.22 -8.78 -40.44
CA ILE A 673 26.36 -8.32 -39.64
C ILE A 673 27.54 -9.29 -39.71
N PHE A 674 27.34 -10.58 -39.46
CA PHE A 674 28.45 -11.54 -39.32
C PHE A 674 29.38 -11.66 -40.54
N PRO A 675 28.92 -11.57 -41.81
CA PRO A 675 29.83 -11.57 -42.97
C PRO A 675 30.91 -10.47 -42.91
N TYR A 676 30.64 -9.33 -42.26
CA TYR A 676 31.59 -8.23 -42.15
C TYR A 676 32.78 -8.57 -41.24
N SER A 677 32.64 -9.52 -40.31
CA SER A 677 33.76 -9.96 -39.47
C SER A 677 34.97 -10.44 -40.29
N ALA A 678 34.75 -11.25 -41.33
CA ALA A 678 35.80 -11.71 -42.23
C ALA A 678 36.24 -10.63 -43.24
N VAL A 679 35.33 -9.79 -43.73
CA VAL A 679 35.67 -8.68 -44.66
C VAL A 679 36.61 -7.66 -44.01
N TYR A 680 36.49 -7.47 -42.70
CA TYR A 680 37.27 -6.51 -41.91
C TYR A 680 38.33 -7.17 -41.00
N LYS A 681 38.73 -8.44 -41.24
CA LYS A 681 39.82 -9.14 -40.51
C LYS A 681 39.60 -9.26 -38.98
N MET A 682 38.35 -9.31 -38.55
CA MET A 682 37.92 -9.32 -37.14
C MET A 682 37.76 -10.74 -36.56
N GLU A 683 38.39 -11.78 -37.13
CA GLU A 683 38.20 -13.18 -36.69
C GLU A 683 38.80 -13.51 -35.31
N LYS A 684 39.52 -12.54 -34.72
CA LYS A 684 40.04 -12.59 -33.35
C LYS A 684 39.17 -11.80 -32.36
N THR A 685 38.32 -10.90 -32.85
CA THR A 685 37.46 -10.01 -32.03
C THR A 685 36.37 -10.81 -31.32
N ILE A 686 36.08 -10.45 -30.09
CA ILE A 686 34.96 -11.02 -29.33
C ILE A 686 33.69 -10.26 -29.69
N PHE A 687 32.63 -11.00 -30.02
CA PHE A 687 31.30 -10.42 -30.25
C PHE A 687 30.39 -10.76 -29.06
N LEU A 688 29.81 -9.72 -28.48
CA LEU A 688 28.91 -9.73 -27.34
C LEU A 688 27.49 -9.40 -27.83
N GLY A 689 26.51 -10.24 -27.50
CA GLY A 689 25.15 -10.14 -28.02
C GLY A 689 24.07 -9.93 -26.97
N ASP A 690 23.00 -9.22 -27.35
CA ASP A 690 21.78 -9.09 -26.56
C ASP A 690 20.82 -10.27 -26.79
N SER A 691 19.69 -10.34 -26.06
CA SER A 691 18.80 -11.53 -26.08
C SER A 691 18.20 -11.86 -27.46
N GLY A 692 18.17 -10.91 -28.40
CA GLY A 692 17.82 -11.16 -29.80
C GLY A 692 18.73 -12.18 -30.52
N TRP A 693 19.88 -12.52 -29.94
CA TRP A 693 20.75 -13.60 -30.41
C TRP A 693 20.24 -15.00 -30.06
N ASN A 694 19.38 -15.17 -29.05
CA ASN A 694 18.92 -16.46 -28.54
C ASN A 694 17.82 -17.10 -29.41
N ASP A 695 18.17 -17.42 -30.64
CA ASP A 695 17.28 -17.99 -31.66
C ASP A 695 17.81 -19.33 -32.18
N SER A 696 16.93 -20.31 -32.29
CA SER A 696 17.13 -21.59 -32.99
C SER A 696 17.79 -21.48 -34.38
N ALA A 697 17.60 -20.36 -35.08
CA ALA A 697 18.17 -20.09 -36.39
C ALA A 697 19.62 -19.55 -36.34
N LEU A 698 20.14 -19.14 -35.17
CA LEU A 698 21.49 -18.60 -35.00
C LEU A 698 22.58 -19.52 -35.58
N PRO A 699 22.61 -20.85 -35.31
CA PRO A 699 23.66 -21.74 -35.82
C PRO A 699 23.77 -21.79 -37.36
N PHE A 700 22.75 -21.31 -38.07
CA PHE A 700 22.63 -21.30 -39.53
C PHE A 700 22.81 -19.91 -40.14
N ALA A 701 23.24 -18.90 -39.38
CA ALA A 701 23.54 -17.57 -39.91
C ALA A 701 24.80 -17.58 -40.79
N PRO A 702 24.77 -17.02 -42.03
CA PRO A 702 25.98 -16.83 -42.83
C PRO A 702 26.98 -15.92 -42.12
N GLY A 703 28.28 -16.07 -42.44
CA GLY A 703 29.35 -15.29 -41.81
C GLY A 703 29.73 -15.72 -40.38
N LEU A 704 28.83 -16.38 -39.63
CA LEU A 704 29.02 -16.81 -38.23
C LEU A 704 30.31 -17.62 -37.98
N ARG A 705 30.84 -18.34 -38.99
CA ARG A 705 32.11 -19.06 -38.89
C ARG A 705 33.33 -18.14 -38.69
N GLY A 706 33.23 -16.86 -39.05
CA GLY A 706 34.23 -15.83 -38.77
C GLY A 706 34.14 -15.25 -37.35
N VAL A 707 33.01 -15.45 -36.66
CA VAL A 707 32.80 -14.96 -35.29
C VAL A 707 33.26 -16.03 -34.29
N LYS A 708 34.38 -15.76 -33.61
CA LYS A 708 35.03 -16.70 -32.69
C LYS A 708 34.42 -16.58 -31.28
N LYS A 709 33.88 -17.69 -30.76
CA LYS A 709 33.23 -17.77 -29.43
C LYS A 709 32.21 -16.62 -29.18
N PRO A 710 31.12 -16.50 -29.97
CA PRO A 710 30.08 -15.52 -29.64
C PRO A 710 29.51 -15.81 -28.24
N VAL A 711 29.34 -14.77 -27.44
CA VAL A 711 28.66 -14.82 -26.13
C VAL A 711 27.51 -13.83 -26.16
N PHE A 712 26.36 -14.23 -25.63
CA PHE A 712 25.17 -13.40 -25.53
C PHE A 712 24.40 -13.76 -24.26
N VAL A 713 23.37 -12.98 -23.93
CA VAL A 713 22.66 -13.05 -22.64
C VAL A 713 21.15 -13.13 -22.84
N ASP A 714 20.46 -13.92 -22.03
CA ASP A 714 18.98 -13.96 -21.99
C ASP A 714 18.47 -14.30 -20.56
N SER A 715 17.29 -13.83 -20.20
CA SER A 715 16.56 -14.23 -18.98
C SER A 715 15.80 -15.57 -19.13
N PHE A 716 15.85 -16.21 -20.31
CA PHE A 716 15.15 -17.48 -20.54
C PHE A 716 15.88 -18.39 -21.54
N PHE A 717 16.20 -19.62 -21.12
CA PHE A 717 16.84 -20.64 -21.96
C PHE A 717 16.05 -21.96 -21.93
N PRO A 718 15.25 -22.29 -22.97
CA PRO A 718 14.39 -23.50 -22.98
C PRO A 718 15.13 -24.81 -22.76
N GLN A 719 16.41 -24.90 -23.11
CA GLN A 719 17.24 -26.10 -22.97
C GLN A 719 17.98 -26.16 -21.61
N SER A 720 17.57 -25.34 -20.63
CA SER A 720 18.09 -25.38 -19.26
C SER A 720 17.77 -26.70 -18.56
N ASN A 721 18.71 -27.18 -17.74
CA ASN A 721 18.67 -28.51 -17.13
C ASN A 721 17.94 -28.56 -15.77
N THR A 722 17.30 -27.46 -15.35
CA THR A 722 16.67 -27.35 -14.01
C THR A 722 15.44 -28.25 -13.85
N PRO A 723 15.07 -28.65 -12.61
CA PRO A 723 13.85 -29.40 -12.36
C PRO A 723 12.58 -28.65 -12.82
N ALA A 724 12.52 -27.33 -12.59
CA ALA A 724 11.42 -26.47 -13.01
C ALA A 724 11.25 -26.47 -14.54
N MET A 725 12.32 -26.22 -15.31
CA MET A 725 12.28 -26.26 -16.78
C MET A 725 11.83 -27.64 -17.29
N LYS A 726 12.34 -28.73 -16.70
CA LYS A 726 11.92 -30.10 -17.04
C LYS A 726 10.44 -30.38 -16.74
N LYS A 727 9.87 -29.81 -15.66
CA LYS A 727 8.43 -29.89 -15.36
C LYS A 727 7.62 -29.14 -16.42
N LEU A 728 8.05 -27.91 -16.78
CA LEU A 728 7.41 -27.11 -17.82
C LEU A 728 7.45 -27.79 -19.18
N LEU A 729 8.63 -28.18 -19.69
CA LEU A 729 8.80 -28.81 -21.01
C LEU A 729 7.91 -30.04 -21.17
N ARG A 730 7.91 -30.95 -20.18
CA ARG A 730 7.07 -32.16 -20.20
C ARG A 730 5.57 -31.85 -20.19
N LEU A 731 5.16 -30.79 -19.49
CA LEU A 731 3.76 -30.38 -19.45
C LEU A 731 3.36 -29.68 -20.76
N HIS A 732 4.20 -28.78 -21.26
CA HIS A 732 4.05 -28.07 -22.51
C HIS A 732 3.92 -29.03 -23.70
N GLU A 733 4.83 -30.01 -23.80
CA GLU A 733 4.77 -31.08 -24.79
C GLU A 733 3.48 -31.91 -24.65
N ARG A 734 3.20 -32.46 -23.46
CA ARG A 734 2.03 -33.31 -23.22
C ARG A 734 0.71 -32.63 -23.61
N MET A 735 0.58 -31.33 -23.36
CA MET A 735 -0.67 -30.60 -23.53
C MET A 735 -0.77 -29.92 -24.91
N LEU A 736 0.34 -29.40 -25.46
CA LEU A 736 0.31 -28.54 -26.65
C LEU A 736 0.87 -29.22 -27.92
N TYR A 737 1.60 -30.33 -27.86
CA TYR A 737 2.24 -30.98 -29.03
C TYR A 737 1.29 -31.29 -30.21
N ARG A 738 -0.01 -31.51 -29.95
CA ARG A 738 -1.02 -31.77 -30.99
C ARG A 738 -1.57 -30.52 -31.69
N HIS A 739 -1.19 -29.32 -31.26
CA HIS A 739 -1.65 -28.08 -31.89
C HIS A 739 -0.94 -27.85 -33.23
N GLN A 740 -1.67 -27.28 -34.20
CA GLN A 740 -1.06 -26.81 -35.43
C GLN A 740 -0.05 -25.70 -35.10
N ASN A 741 1.14 -25.76 -35.70
CA ASN A 741 2.27 -24.88 -35.39
C ASN A 741 2.76 -24.95 -33.93
N TYR A 742 2.92 -26.16 -33.36
CA TYR A 742 3.60 -26.34 -32.08
C TYR A 742 5.01 -25.73 -32.08
N ILE A 743 5.19 -24.69 -31.26
CA ILE A 743 6.47 -24.07 -30.91
C ILE A 743 6.73 -24.42 -29.43
N GLY A 744 8.00 -24.48 -29.00
CA GLY A 744 8.32 -24.65 -27.58
C GLY A 744 7.90 -23.44 -26.71
N PRO A 745 7.97 -23.53 -25.38
CA PRO A 745 7.64 -22.41 -24.50
C PRO A 745 8.50 -21.19 -24.83
N THR A 746 7.88 -20.01 -24.89
CA THR A 746 8.56 -18.73 -25.15
C THR A 746 8.81 -17.96 -23.84
N HIS A 747 9.51 -16.83 -23.94
CA HIS A 747 9.68 -15.88 -22.84
C HIS A 747 8.34 -15.50 -22.18
N TYR A 748 7.30 -15.21 -22.97
CA TYR A 748 5.99 -14.83 -22.43
C TYR A 748 5.24 -16.01 -21.81
N THR A 749 5.34 -17.22 -22.38
CA THR A 749 4.86 -18.44 -21.70
C THR A 749 5.56 -18.65 -20.35
N ALA A 750 6.87 -18.40 -20.28
CA ALA A 750 7.66 -18.59 -19.07
C ALA A 750 7.39 -17.53 -18.00
N TYR A 751 7.34 -16.24 -18.35
CA TYR A 751 7.02 -15.16 -17.40
C TYR A 751 5.61 -15.30 -16.83
N ALA A 752 4.62 -15.68 -17.66
CA ALA A 752 3.25 -15.90 -17.22
C ALA A 752 3.13 -17.13 -16.30
N TYR A 753 3.82 -18.22 -16.65
CA TYR A 753 3.89 -19.42 -15.81
C TYR A 753 4.52 -19.13 -14.44
N ASP A 754 5.69 -18.48 -14.40
CA ASP A 754 6.36 -18.14 -13.13
C ASP A 754 5.52 -17.17 -12.30
N THR A 755 4.89 -16.15 -12.92
CA THR A 755 4.01 -15.20 -12.22
C THR A 755 2.85 -15.88 -11.51
N LEU A 756 2.10 -16.73 -12.21
CA LEU A 756 0.95 -17.41 -11.60
C LEU A 756 1.40 -18.45 -10.57
N MET A 757 2.52 -19.16 -10.79
CA MET A 757 3.08 -20.07 -9.80
C MET A 757 3.51 -19.35 -8.51
N ILE A 758 4.10 -18.14 -8.61
CA ILE A 758 4.46 -17.31 -7.44
C ILE A 758 3.21 -16.86 -6.68
N LEU A 759 2.20 -16.33 -7.39
CA LEU A 759 0.93 -15.92 -6.78
C LEU A 759 0.27 -17.08 -6.04
N MET A 760 0.08 -18.22 -6.71
CA MET A 760 -0.49 -19.42 -6.07
C MET A 760 0.32 -19.86 -4.85
N LYS A 761 1.66 -19.76 -4.90
CA LYS A 761 2.54 -20.19 -3.80
C LYS A 761 2.50 -19.24 -2.59
N LEU A 762 2.43 -17.92 -2.80
CA LEU A 762 2.29 -16.95 -1.71
C LEU A 762 0.90 -17.07 -1.06
N LEU A 763 -0.13 -17.36 -1.86
CA LEU A 763 -1.53 -17.54 -1.43
C LEU A 763 -1.83 -18.95 -0.86
N GLU A 764 -0.83 -19.83 -0.72
CA GLU A 764 -0.93 -20.99 0.17
C GLU A 764 -0.97 -20.58 1.65
N ASP A 765 -0.38 -19.44 2.00
CA ASP A 765 -0.42 -18.90 3.35
C ASP A 765 -1.71 -18.10 3.59
N LYS A 766 -2.35 -18.35 4.74
CA LYS A 766 -3.58 -17.69 5.19
C LYS A 766 -3.36 -16.23 5.62
N SER A 767 -2.12 -15.82 5.84
CA SER A 767 -1.76 -14.39 6.05
C SER A 767 -2.02 -13.56 4.79
N ASN A 768 -1.72 -14.09 3.60
CA ASN A 768 -1.63 -13.33 2.36
C ASN A 768 -2.97 -13.21 1.60
N GLN A 769 -4.10 -13.42 2.26
CA GLN A 769 -5.41 -13.57 1.60
C GLN A 769 -6.11 -12.22 1.30
N THR A 770 -5.48 -11.09 1.60
CA THR A 770 -5.95 -9.73 1.22
C THR A 770 -5.02 -9.11 0.17
N HIS A 771 -5.48 -8.06 -0.52
CA HIS A 771 -4.67 -7.32 -1.48
C HIS A 771 -3.37 -6.78 -0.86
N ARG A 772 -3.46 -6.15 0.32
CA ARG A 772 -2.33 -5.57 1.04
C ARG A 772 -1.32 -6.61 1.49
N ASP A 773 -1.81 -7.70 2.09
CA ASP A 773 -0.92 -8.71 2.66
C ASP A 773 -0.22 -9.49 1.53
N LEU A 774 -0.90 -9.75 0.40
CA LEU A 774 -0.26 -10.25 -0.82
C LEU A 774 0.76 -9.25 -1.41
N ARG A 775 0.48 -7.94 -1.40
CA ARG A 775 1.45 -6.90 -1.82
C ARG A 775 2.73 -6.98 -0.97
N TYR A 776 2.60 -7.07 0.35
CA TYR A 776 3.75 -7.23 1.23
C TYR A 776 4.48 -8.57 1.01
N ALA A 777 3.76 -9.66 0.75
CA ALA A 777 4.35 -10.96 0.43
C ALA A 777 5.12 -10.97 -0.89
N LEU A 778 4.64 -10.24 -1.92
CA LEU A 778 5.33 -10.06 -3.20
C LEU A 778 6.60 -9.21 -3.05
N ALA A 779 6.55 -8.12 -2.28
CA ALA A 779 7.71 -7.27 -2.02
C ALA A 779 8.80 -7.96 -1.17
N ASN A 780 8.40 -8.78 -0.20
CA ASN A 780 9.30 -9.47 0.73
C ASN A 780 9.55 -10.96 0.39
N MET A 781 9.22 -11.38 -0.84
CA MET A 781 9.33 -12.79 -1.23
C MET A 781 10.78 -13.30 -1.15
N GLN A 782 10.95 -14.52 -0.63
CA GLN A 782 12.21 -15.26 -0.80
C GLN A 782 12.43 -15.55 -2.29
N THR A 783 13.71 -15.64 -2.71
CA THR A 783 14.08 -15.94 -4.09
C THR A 783 13.43 -17.23 -4.58
N TYR A 784 12.57 -17.11 -5.59
CA TYR A 784 11.81 -18.21 -6.18
C TYR A 784 12.56 -18.85 -7.34
N ALA A 785 12.74 -20.17 -7.29
CA ALA A 785 13.43 -20.96 -8.31
C ALA A 785 12.49 -21.32 -9.47
N GLY A 786 12.24 -20.35 -10.35
CA GLY A 786 11.31 -20.46 -11.48
C GLY A 786 11.85 -21.20 -12.71
N VAL A 787 11.04 -21.24 -13.76
CA VAL A 787 11.46 -21.70 -15.09
C VAL A 787 12.41 -20.70 -15.75
N THR A 788 12.29 -19.41 -15.42
CA THR A 788 13.18 -18.33 -15.85
C THR A 788 14.40 -18.12 -14.93
N GLY A 789 14.73 -19.12 -14.11
CA GLY A 789 15.84 -19.05 -13.15
C GLY A 789 15.42 -18.54 -11.78
N ASN A 790 16.39 -18.14 -10.97
CA ASN A 790 16.15 -17.58 -9.65
C ASN A 790 15.65 -16.14 -9.78
N LEU A 791 14.49 -15.83 -9.19
CA LEU A 791 13.90 -14.48 -9.27
C LEU A 791 13.17 -14.03 -7.99
N ARG A 792 13.11 -12.71 -7.79
CA ARG A 792 12.27 -12.01 -6.79
C ARG A 792 11.88 -10.64 -7.35
N PHE A 793 11.06 -9.88 -6.65
CA PHE A 793 10.92 -8.44 -6.89
C PHE A 793 11.93 -7.65 -6.04
N ASP A 794 12.22 -6.41 -6.43
CA ASP A 794 12.89 -5.42 -5.57
C ASP A 794 11.88 -4.51 -4.87
N GLU A 795 12.40 -3.58 -4.06
CA GLU A 795 11.65 -2.56 -3.33
C GLU A 795 10.75 -1.68 -4.22
N ARG A 796 11.03 -1.61 -5.53
CA ARG A 796 10.22 -0.87 -6.51
C ARG A 796 9.20 -1.74 -7.22
N GLY A 797 9.18 -3.06 -7.00
CA GLY A 797 8.34 -4.00 -7.76
C GLY A 797 8.91 -4.44 -9.12
N GLU A 798 10.14 -4.06 -9.48
CA GLU A 798 10.80 -4.57 -10.69
C GLU A 798 11.39 -5.97 -10.42
N VAL A 799 11.25 -6.90 -11.37
CA VAL A 799 11.78 -8.26 -11.20
C VAL A 799 13.31 -8.27 -11.25
N GLN A 800 13.93 -8.80 -10.19
CA GLN A 800 15.36 -9.13 -10.12
C GLN A 800 15.52 -10.63 -10.41
N ARG A 801 16.18 -10.96 -11.53
CA ARG A 801 16.30 -12.31 -12.06
C ARG A 801 17.73 -12.59 -12.55
N GLU A 802 18.20 -13.81 -12.30
CA GLU A 802 19.46 -14.34 -12.82
C GLU A 802 19.47 -14.33 -14.36
N MET A 803 20.40 -13.57 -14.95
CA MET A 803 20.60 -13.50 -16.40
C MET A 803 21.56 -14.61 -16.84
N GLN A 804 21.23 -15.30 -17.94
CA GLN A 804 21.97 -16.49 -18.37
C GLN A 804 22.89 -16.16 -19.54
N LEU A 805 24.20 -16.29 -19.30
CA LEU A 805 25.22 -16.22 -20.34
C LEU A 805 25.16 -17.46 -21.23
N LEU A 806 25.04 -17.26 -22.53
CA LEU A 806 24.87 -18.26 -23.57
C LEU A 806 25.98 -18.17 -24.61
N THR A 807 26.35 -19.31 -25.20
CA THR A 807 27.35 -19.37 -26.27
C THR A 807 27.04 -20.46 -27.28
N LEU A 808 27.55 -20.30 -28.51
CA LEU A 808 27.42 -21.30 -29.56
C LEU A 808 28.60 -22.28 -29.54
N ARG A 809 28.34 -23.55 -29.20
CA ARG A 809 29.37 -24.61 -29.19
C ARG A 809 28.88 -25.83 -29.98
N ARG A 810 29.72 -26.34 -30.88
CA ARG A 810 29.40 -27.48 -31.77
C ARG A 810 28.06 -27.33 -32.52
N GLY A 811 27.71 -26.10 -32.93
CA GLY A 811 26.46 -25.80 -33.66
C GLY A 811 25.19 -25.81 -32.81
N LYS A 812 25.29 -25.77 -31.48
CA LYS A 812 24.15 -25.62 -30.56
C LYS A 812 24.37 -24.44 -29.62
N ILE A 813 23.30 -23.72 -29.30
CA ILE A 813 23.29 -22.79 -28.17
C ILE A 813 23.33 -23.62 -26.88
N GLN A 814 24.15 -23.18 -25.94
CA GLN A 814 24.24 -23.75 -24.60
C GLN A 814 24.61 -22.65 -23.60
N LEU A 815 24.30 -22.86 -22.33
CA LEU A 815 24.89 -22.09 -21.24
C LEU A 815 26.41 -22.01 -21.42
N LEU A 816 26.94 -20.80 -21.25
CA LEU A 816 28.35 -20.60 -21.05
C LEU A 816 28.75 -21.31 -19.75
N LYS A 817 29.92 -21.93 -19.76
CA LYS A 817 30.55 -22.45 -18.55
C LYS A 817 31.80 -21.62 -18.32
N HIS A 818 31.92 -21.08 -17.12
CA HIS A 818 33.19 -20.70 -16.51
C HIS A 818 34.06 -21.97 -16.46
#